data_AF-A0A6B1CIU9-F1
#
_entry.id   AF-A0A6B1CIU9-F1
#
_cell.length_a   1.000
_cell.length_b   1.000
_cell.length_c   1.000
_cell.angle_alpha   90.00
_cell.angle_beta   90.00
_cell.angle_gamma   90.00
#
_symmetry.space_group_name_H-M   'P 1'
#
loop_
_entity.id
_entity.type
_entity.pdbx_description
1 polymer ?
#
loop_
_entity_poly.entity_id
_entity_poly.type
_entity_poly.pdbx_seq_one_letter_code
_entity_poly.pdbx_strand_id
1 'polypeptide(L)'
;MKQQWRERLGTVTLEPCAPVVAGSYQQWTLTLTVGSYGIDEGGTIKIAQRLACDMQPAQFSDPAAPAYCTVQTNGAAKLAPRFAPKGHERPWMIWCVVIDVYDGSLAPGDTVTVVLGERSGGSPGIRVQTFVESAHEFRVFVDPTNAAVARAVVDSPKFPIVAGEAVELVCIAPSQAVVGEAVEIFVKGQDMWGNPTAVAGPVELEWEGEGEVVVEGCKVSFCAPGSGRLMAAADGLRCYSNPVAVSEAAPQWHRYWGDLHAQSDATVGIGTEEEYFTFARDWARVDFASHQGNDFQVDDEDWQRLNETVRAFHRDGEFVVFPGYEWSANSPAGGDRNVFYFAEGLPIVRNSHWQIPHVPEDEVSPAHPADVFFARLARLVPRDQVIIGSHVGGRWADVKAYFDPEAHNLVEVVSSWGVFEWMLFDALDCGHVVGVMCNSDGHKGRPGAEGPGAGEFGIAGGLTCVLAGELSRAGVWEALCSRRCYGTTGARILLDVQIAGALMGAVVTDVDSVDIRARVVGVAPLEALQVYRGRQLLAEVQPSEFRDLGHSNRVRLMWSGSRMRGRGRRVDWSGVIRTTQATILEATAVSFDSAADGITATEPQAVAFQSQTTGDCDGIELVLDDGRVGRLAFESAAGTTEIDLAGLGHEPLRFDYGGLDMQLVVQRYPERVEALELTLETVDQPPGEGQAAYFVKAIQCDGEMAWSSPVYVSG
;
A
#
# COMPACT_ATOMS: atom_id res chain seq x y z
N MET A 1 11.77 -37.45 8.05
CA MET A 1 10.65 -37.17 7.13
C MET A 1 11.12 -36.43 5.87
N LYS A 2 11.80 -35.27 5.97
CA LYS A 2 12.31 -34.52 4.80
C LYS A 2 13.16 -35.36 3.81
N GLN A 3 14.16 -36.10 4.30
CA GLN A 3 14.99 -36.95 3.43
C GLN A 3 14.19 -38.00 2.63
N GLN A 4 13.17 -38.61 3.25
CA GLN A 4 12.31 -39.60 2.58
C GLN A 4 11.48 -38.96 1.47
N TRP A 5 10.97 -37.74 1.67
CA TRP A 5 10.21 -37.03 0.63
C TRP A 5 11.10 -36.58 -0.53
N ARG A 6 12.35 -36.19 -0.26
CA ARG A 6 13.34 -35.88 -1.30
C ARG A 6 13.61 -37.10 -2.17
N GLU A 7 13.86 -38.26 -1.56
CA GLU A 7 14.07 -39.51 -2.30
C GLU A 7 12.85 -39.92 -3.14
N ARG A 8 11.63 -39.70 -2.62
CA ARG A 8 10.38 -40.11 -3.26
C ARG A 8 9.96 -39.21 -4.41
N LEU A 9 9.96 -37.90 -4.21
CA LEU A 9 9.45 -36.92 -5.19
C LEU A 9 10.53 -36.43 -6.15
N GLY A 10 11.80 -36.48 -5.74
CA GLY A 10 12.93 -36.08 -6.56
C GLY A 10 13.61 -34.81 -6.09
N THR A 11 14.37 -34.21 -7.00
CA THR A 11 15.18 -33.00 -6.74
C THR A 11 15.01 -31.99 -7.86
N VAL A 12 15.11 -30.70 -7.53
CA VAL A 12 14.98 -29.61 -8.49
C VAL A 12 16.28 -28.81 -8.55
N THR A 13 16.71 -28.44 -9.75
CA THR A 13 17.79 -27.49 -9.99
C THR A 13 17.28 -26.32 -10.84
N LEU A 14 17.97 -25.18 -10.76
CA LEU A 14 17.68 -23.96 -11.51
C LEU A 14 18.97 -23.36 -12.02
N GLU A 15 19.02 -23.01 -13.31
CA GLU A 15 20.18 -22.37 -13.94
C GLU A 15 19.73 -21.19 -14.82
N PRO A 16 20.28 -19.97 -14.65
CA PRO A 16 21.18 -19.57 -13.56
C PRO A 16 20.44 -19.43 -12.22
N CYS A 17 21.14 -19.66 -11.11
CA CYS A 17 20.64 -19.40 -9.75
C CYS A 17 21.44 -18.25 -9.11
N ALA A 18 21.40 -17.09 -9.74
CA ALA A 18 22.14 -15.89 -9.34
C ALA A 18 21.18 -14.73 -9.01
N PRO A 19 21.63 -13.68 -8.31
CA PRO A 19 20.83 -12.48 -8.10
C PRO A 19 20.30 -11.91 -9.42
N VAL A 20 19.04 -11.47 -9.43
CA VAL A 20 18.41 -10.83 -10.59
C VAL A 20 17.82 -9.48 -10.21
N VAL A 21 17.82 -8.52 -11.14
CA VAL A 21 17.28 -7.18 -10.90
C VAL A 21 15.74 -7.22 -10.99
N ALA A 22 15.07 -6.56 -10.06
CA ALA A 22 13.61 -6.42 -10.05
C ALA A 22 13.09 -5.85 -11.38
N GLY A 23 12.00 -6.42 -11.90
CA GLY A 23 11.39 -6.03 -13.18
C GLY A 23 12.24 -6.32 -14.44
N SER A 24 13.43 -6.90 -14.32
CA SER A 24 14.25 -7.26 -15.49
C SER A 24 13.70 -8.49 -16.22
N TYR A 25 14.06 -8.66 -17.50
CA TYR A 25 13.74 -9.87 -18.26
C TYR A 25 14.80 -10.95 -18.07
N GLN A 26 14.39 -12.16 -17.72
CA GLN A 26 15.28 -13.28 -17.44
C GLN A 26 14.93 -14.53 -18.24
N GLN A 27 15.85 -15.49 -18.26
CA GLN A 27 15.60 -16.85 -18.73
C GLN A 27 16.15 -17.82 -17.68
N TRP A 28 15.36 -18.82 -17.32
CA TRP A 28 15.78 -19.89 -16.43
C TRP A 28 15.54 -21.26 -17.02
N THR A 29 16.39 -22.21 -16.67
CA THR A 29 16.18 -23.64 -16.90
C THR A 29 15.97 -24.31 -15.55
N LEU A 30 14.72 -24.69 -15.26
CA LEU A 30 14.36 -25.48 -14.10
C LEU A 30 14.34 -26.96 -14.50
N THR A 31 15.06 -27.82 -13.78
CA THR A 31 15.07 -29.27 -14.04
C THR A 31 14.60 -30.03 -12.81
N LEU A 32 13.50 -30.76 -12.95
CA LEU A 32 13.05 -31.76 -11.98
C LEU A 32 13.63 -33.12 -12.36
N THR A 33 14.45 -33.71 -11.51
CA THR A 33 14.82 -35.13 -11.60
C THR A 33 13.82 -35.95 -10.80
N VAL A 34 13.10 -36.85 -11.46
CA VAL A 34 12.01 -37.64 -10.89
C VAL A 34 12.53 -38.62 -9.84
N GLY A 35 11.91 -38.59 -8.66
CA GLY A 35 12.28 -39.45 -7.52
C GLY A 35 11.81 -40.90 -7.66
N SER A 36 11.97 -41.66 -6.58
CA SER A 36 11.73 -43.11 -6.56
C SER A 36 10.27 -43.51 -6.84
N TYR A 37 9.31 -42.59 -6.71
CA TYR A 37 7.90 -42.87 -7.01
C TYR A 37 7.58 -42.85 -8.51
N GLY A 38 8.45 -42.26 -9.35
CA GLY A 38 8.04 -41.95 -10.72
C GLY A 38 6.93 -40.88 -10.75
N ILE A 39 6.38 -40.63 -11.93
CA ILE A 39 5.14 -39.86 -12.12
C ILE A 39 4.31 -40.59 -13.15
N ASP A 40 3.18 -41.17 -12.74
CA ASP A 40 2.33 -41.99 -13.61
C ASP A 40 1.52 -41.13 -14.61
N GLU A 41 0.88 -41.80 -15.56
CA GLU A 41 -0.05 -41.16 -16.49
C GLU A 41 -1.20 -40.47 -15.73
N GLY A 42 -1.47 -39.21 -16.07
CA GLY A 42 -2.40 -38.33 -15.36
C GLY A 42 -1.79 -37.66 -14.11
N GLY A 43 -0.54 -37.97 -13.75
CA GLY A 43 0.20 -37.24 -12.73
C GLY A 43 0.44 -35.78 -13.13
N THR A 44 0.76 -34.94 -12.14
CA THR A 44 0.89 -33.49 -12.35
C THR A 44 2.14 -32.94 -11.67
N ILE A 45 2.86 -32.08 -12.36
CA ILE A 45 3.92 -31.23 -11.80
C ILE A 45 3.40 -29.79 -11.76
N LYS A 46 3.64 -29.09 -10.65
CA LYS A 46 3.28 -27.68 -10.49
C LYS A 46 4.51 -26.88 -10.10
N ILE A 47 4.71 -25.72 -10.71
CA ILE A 47 5.69 -24.72 -10.31
C ILE A 47 4.91 -23.50 -9.89
N ALA A 48 4.98 -23.12 -8.62
CA ALA A 48 4.18 -22.03 -8.08
C ALA A 48 5.02 -21.03 -7.29
N GLN A 49 4.56 -19.79 -7.27
CA GLN A 49 5.10 -18.70 -6.46
C GLN A 49 4.08 -18.26 -5.42
N ARG A 50 4.55 -17.52 -4.41
CA ARG A 50 3.68 -16.94 -3.38
C ARG A 50 2.68 -15.96 -4.00
N LEU A 51 1.62 -15.68 -3.24
CA LEU A 51 0.55 -14.75 -3.61
C LEU A 51 1.11 -13.36 -3.92
N ALA A 52 2.04 -12.90 -3.08
CA ALA A 52 2.79 -11.69 -3.30
C ALA A 52 3.83 -11.89 -4.42
N CYS A 53 3.37 -11.81 -5.66
CA CYS A 53 4.20 -11.90 -6.86
C CYS A 53 3.50 -11.25 -8.05
N ASP A 54 4.20 -10.39 -8.78
CA ASP A 54 3.76 -9.84 -10.06
C ASP A 54 4.66 -10.27 -11.23
N MET A 55 5.40 -11.38 -11.09
CA MET A 55 6.12 -11.96 -12.22
C MET A 55 5.17 -12.16 -13.40
N GLN A 56 5.64 -11.83 -14.61
CA GLN A 56 4.79 -11.89 -15.80
C GLN A 56 4.22 -13.30 -15.99
N PRO A 57 2.93 -13.44 -16.37
CA PRO A 57 2.33 -14.74 -16.66
C PRO A 57 3.11 -15.53 -17.72
N ALA A 58 3.40 -16.80 -17.45
CA ALA A 58 4.02 -17.69 -18.42
C ALA A 58 3.07 -17.95 -19.62
N GLN A 59 3.63 -18.05 -20.82
CA GLN A 59 2.89 -18.46 -22.02
C GLN A 59 3.67 -19.49 -22.84
N PHE A 60 2.96 -20.32 -23.61
CA PHE A 60 3.53 -21.49 -24.30
C PHE A 60 3.22 -21.49 -25.81
N SER A 61 2.76 -20.36 -26.36
CA SER A 61 2.18 -20.28 -27.71
C SER A 61 2.94 -19.39 -28.69
N ASP A 62 3.56 -18.31 -28.23
CA ASP A 62 4.25 -17.34 -29.11
C ASP A 62 5.73 -17.24 -28.76
N PRO A 63 6.64 -17.84 -29.54
CA PRO A 63 8.07 -17.85 -29.26
C PRO A 63 8.77 -16.48 -29.40
N ALA A 64 8.11 -15.49 -30.02
CA ALA A 64 8.62 -14.13 -30.15
C ALA A 64 8.12 -13.18 -29.05
N ALA A 65 6.98 -13.49 -28.42
CA ALA A 65 6.42 -12.67 -27.35
C ALA A 65 7.16 -12.86 -26.01
N PRO A 66 7.12 -11.87 -25.09
CA PRO A 66 7.57 -12.03 -23.72
C PRO A 66 6.98 -13.25 -23.00
N ALA A 67 7.67 -13.71 -21.96
CA ALA A 67 7.28 -14.82 -21.10
C ALA A 67 7.05 -16.18 -21.79
N TYR A 68 7.60 -16.37 -23.01
CA TYR A 68 7.55 -17.66 -23.69
C TYR A 68 8.27 -18.72 -22.86
N CYS A 69 7.66 -19.88 -22.71
CA CYS A 69 8.19 -20.99 -21.94
C CYS A 69 8.07 -22.30 -22.73
N THR A 70 9.00 -23.22 -22.48
CA THR A 70 8.93 -24.59 -23.03
C THR A 70 9.13 -25.63 -21.95
N VAL A 71 8.60 -26.82 -22.21
CA VAL A 71 8.67 -27.97 -21.31
C VAL A 71 9.03 -29.21 -22.11
N GLN A 72 10.03 -29.95 -21.64
CA GLN A 72 10.53 -31.16 -22.29
C GLN A 72 10.86 -32.23 -21.24
N THR A 73 10.89 -33.49 -21.67
CA THR A 73 11.35 -34.62 -20.85
C THR A 73 12.29 -35.52 -21.63
N ASN A 74 13.20 -36.21 -20.94
CA ASN A 74 13.99 -37.30 -21.50
C ASN A 74 13.28 -38.67 -21.38
N GLY A 75 12.17 -38.72 -20.62
CA GLY A 75 11.33 -39.90 -20.43
C GLY A 75 10.41 -40.15 -21.61
N ALA A 76 9.66 -41.26 -21.56
CA ALA A 76 8.79 -41.68 -22.66
C ALA A 76 7.42 -40.96 -22.69
N ALA A 77 7.04 -40.28 -21.60
CA ALA A 77 5.77 -39.57 -21.49
C ALA A 77 5.74 -38.27 -22.31
N LYS A 78 4.52 -37.78 -22.60
CA LYS A 78 4.28 -36.42 -23.11
C LYS A 78 3.87 -35.49 -21.97
N LEU A 79 4.09 -34.19 -22.19
CA LEU A 79 3.86 -33.14 -21.20
C LEU A 79 2.96 -32.05 -21.78
N ALA A 80 1.92 -31.67 -21.04
CA ALA A 80 0.98 -30.60 -21.40
C ALA A 80 1.09 -29.44 -20.41
N PRO A 81 1.93 -28.42 -20.69
CA PRO A 81 2.06 -27.26 -19.81
C PRO A 81 0.93 -26.24 -20.04
N ARG A 82 0.51 -25.58 -18.96
CA ARG A 82 -0.34 -24.39 -19.00
C ARG A 82 -0.03 -23.47 -17.84
N PHE A 83 -0.28 -22.18 -18.03
CA PHE A 83 -0.37 -21.23 -16.92
C PHE A 83 -1.77 -21.29 -16.32
N ALA A 84 -1.86 -21.44 -15.00
CA ALA A 84 -3.12 -21.59 -14.28
C ALA A 84 -3.11 -20.72 -13.02
N PRO A 85 -3.64 -19.48 -13.08
CA PRO A 85 -3.89 -18.70 -11.88
C PRO A 85 -4.75 -19.49 -10.89
N LYS A 86 -4.38 -19.47 -9.61
CA LYS A 86 -4.99 -20.29 -8.56
C LYS A 86 -4.88 -21.81 -8.81
N GLY A 87 -3.81 -22.23 -9.50
CA GLY A 87 -3.53 -23.64 -9.79
C GLY A 87 -3.09 -24.48 -8.59
N HIS A 88 -2.83 -23.85 -7.45
CA HIS A 88 -2.49 -24.51 -6.18
C HIS A 88 -3.03 -23.72 -4.97
N GLU A 89 -2.82 -24.23 -3.76
CA GLU A 89 -3.36 -23.65 -2.52
C GLU A 89 -2.55 -22.44 -2.03
N ARG A 90 -3.21 -21.54 -1.29
CA ARG A 90 -2.58 -20.36 -0.67
C ARG A 90 -1.50 -20.83 0.33
N PRO A 91 -0.31 -20.19 0.38
CA PRO A 91 0.08 -18.96 -0.31
C PRO A 91 0.58 -19.16 -1.75
N TRP A 92 0.75 -20.37 -2.26
CA TRP A 92 1.41 -20.67 -3.54
C TRP A 92 0.44 -20.70 -4.73
N MET A 93 -0.41 -19.67 -4.90
CA MET A 93 -1.57 -19.81 -5.78
C MET A 93 -1.63 -18.90 -7.00
N ILE A 94 -1.11 -17.66 -6.96
CA ILE A 94 -1.43 -16.66 -8.01
C ILE A 94 -0.67 -16.91 -9.31
N TRP A 95 0.61 -17.23 -9.23
CA TRP A 95 1.43 -17.61 -10.38
C TRP A 95 1.73 -19.10 -10.30
N CYS A 96 1.16 -19.90 -11.21
CA CYS A 96 1.36 -21.35 -11.23
C CYS A 96 1.43 -21.88 -12.67
N VAL A 97 2.51 -22.58 -12.98
CA VAL A 97 2.63 -23.41 -14.18
C VAL A 97 2.24 -24.84 -13.80
N VAL A 98 1.28 -25.42 -14.52
CA VAL A 98 0.82 -26.80 -14.32
C VAL A 98 1.20 -27.62 -15.54
N ILE A 99 1.85 -28.76 -15.32
CA ILE A 99 2.34 -29.66 -16.35
C ILE A 99 1.70 -31.02 -16.10
N ASP A 100 0.78 -31.43 -16.98
CA ASP A 100 0.17 -32.76 -16.90
C ASP A 100 1.03 -33.77 -17.66
N VAL A 101 1.25 -34.94 -17.06
CA VAL A 101 1.93 -36.09 -17.68
C VAL A 101 0.88 -36.96 -18.35
N TYR A 102 1.05 -37.24 -19.64
CA TYR A 102 0.08 -38.02 -20.43
C TYR A 102 0.76 -38.86 -21.52
N ASP A 103 0.03 -39.81 -22.12
CA ASP A 103 0.56 -40.73 -23.14
C ASP A 103 1.84 -41.46 -22.68
N GLY A 104 1.90 -41.84 -21.40
CA GLY A 104 3.05 -42.50 -20.76
C GLY A 104 3.28 -42.05 -19.32
N SER A 105 4.34 -42.57 -18.71
CA SER A 105 4.78 -42.22 -17.35
C SER A 105 6.27 -41.86 -17.32
N LEU A 106 6.69 -41.16 -16.27
CA LEU A 106 8.08 -40.79 -16.00
C LEU A 106 8.66 -41.75 -14.97
N ALA A 107 9.78 -42.38 -15.31
CA ALA A 107 10.51 -43.29 -14.45
C ALA A 107 11.42 -42.55 -13.46
N PRO A 108 11.82 -43.19 -12.33
CA PRO A 108 12.86 -42.64 -11.47
C PRO A 108 14.13 -42.32 -12.25
N GLY A 109 14.63 -41.08 -12.10
CA GLY A 109 15.80 -40.57 -12.83
C GLY A 109 15.49 -39.87 -14.16
N ASP A 110 14.26 -39.99 -14.69
CA ASP A 110 13.82 -39.15 -15.79
C ASP A 110 13.84 -37.67 -15.36
N THR A 111 14.00 -36.77 -16.32
CA THR A 111 14.09 -35.34 -16.08
C THR A 111 12.99 -34.61 -16.84
N VAL A 112 12.32 -33.69 -16.15
CA VAL A 112 11.46 -32.68 -16.77
C VAL A 112 12.19 -31.34 -16.73
N THR A 113 12.48 -30.80 -17.90
CA THR A 113 13.16 -29.50 -18.08
C THR A 113 12.14 -28.46 -18.53
N VAL A 114 12.06 -27.37 -17.77
CA VAL A 114 11.22 -26.21 -18.05
C VAL A 114 12.14 -25.02 -18.32
N VAL A 115 12.05 -24.46 -19.52
CA VAL A 115 12.72 -23.19 -19.83
C VAL A 115 11.71 -22.07 -19.66
N LEU A 116 11.90 -21.25 -18.63
CA LEU A 116 11.07 -20.07 -18.34
C LEU A 116 11.69 -18.86 -19.05
N GLY A 117 10.92 -18.13 -19.85
CA GLY A 117 11.42 -16.97 -20.60
C GLY A 117 12.40 -17.35 -21.72
N GLU A 118 12.10 -18.39 -22.49
CA GLU A 118 12.95 -18.88 -23.57
C GLU A 118 13.11 -17.84 -24.69
N ARG A 119 14.36 -17.49 -25.01
CA ARG A 119 14.72 -16.44 -25.95
C ARG A 119 15.00 -16.91 -27.38
N SER A 120 15.03 -18.22 -27.62
CA SER A 120 15.45 -18.81 -28.90
C SER A 120 14.60 -18.36 -30.09
N GLY A 121 13.33 -18.01 -29.85
CA GLY A 121 12.39 -17.49 -30.85
C GLY A 121 12.31 -15.97 -30.99
N GLY A 122 13.17 -15.22 -30.29
CA GLY A 122 13.17 -13.75 -30.31
C GLY A 122 12.50 -13.08 -29.11
N SER A 123 11.93 -13.87 -28.17
CA SER A 123 11.42 -13.35 -26.91
C SER A 123 12.51 -12.59 -26.12
N PRO A 124 12.17 -11.47 -25.44
CA PRO A 124 13.09 -10.82 -24.51
C PRO A 124 13.33 -11.64 -23.23
N GLY A 125 12.53 -12.69 -22.97
CA GLY A 125 12.52 -13.46 -21.73
C GLY A 125 11.23 -13.26 -20.95
N ILE A 126 11.20 -13.67 -19.67
CA ILE A 126 10.09 -13.44 -18.74
C ILE A 126 10.45 -12.31 -17.76
N ARG A 127 9.54 -11.34 -17.56
CA ARG A 127 9.79 -10.25 -16.61
C ARG A 127 9.65 -10.75 -15.18
N VAL A 128 10.69 -10.57 -14.37
CA VAL A 128 10.69 -10.86 -12.92
C VAL A 128 9.72 -9.91 -12.19
N GLN A 129 9.29 -10.28 -10.98
CA GLN A 129 8.52 -9.39 -10.12
C GLN A 129 9.25 -8.05 -9.89
N THR A 130 8.49 -7.00 -9.58
CA THR A 130 8.94 -5.60 -9.51
C THR A 130 9.54 -5.20 -8.18
N PHE A 131 9.54 -6.09 -7.19
CA PHE A 131 10.02 -5.80 -5.86
C PHE A 131 11.09 -6.78 -5.41
N VAL A 132 11.98 -6.28 -4.54
CA VAL A 132 13.06 -7.07 -3.95
C VAL A 132 12.55 -8.19 -3.06
N GLU A 133 13.30 -9.29 -3.04
CA GLU A 133 13.03 -10.45 -2.18
C GLU A 133 14.35 -11.18 -1.93
N SER A 134 14.69 -11.46 -0.68
CA SER A 134 15.98 -12.09 -0.34
C SER A 134 16.07 -13.55 -0.80
N ALA A 135 14.94 -14.24 -0.91
CA ALA A 135 14.89 -15.68 -1.12
C ALA A 135 13.71 -16.12 -2.02
N HIS A 136 13.60 -15.53 -3.21
CA HIS A 136 12.57 -15.87 -4.19
C HIS A 136 12.64 -17.36 -4.59
N GLU A 137 11.49 -18.04 -4.57
CA GLU A 137 11.40 -19.49 -4.72
C GLU A 137 10.44 -19.90 -5.85
N PHE A 138 10.93 -20.69 -6.80
CA PHE A 138 10.09 -21.46 -7.73
C PHE A 138 9.71 -22.78 -7.06
N ARG A 139 8.64 -22.77 -6.26
CA ARG A 139 8.28 -23.94 -5.46
C ARG A 139 7.65 -25.02 -6.32
N VAL A 140 8.25 -26.20 -6.32
CA VAL A 140 7.79 -27.33 -7.13
C VAL A 140 6.94 -28.30 -6.30
N PHE A 141 5.82 -28.72 -6.87
CA PHE A 141 4.93 -29.73 -6.30
C PHE A 141 4.71 -30.86 -7.31
N VAL A 142 4.60 -32.09 -6.81
CA VAL A 142 4.40 -33.29 -7.63
C VAL A 142 3.23 -34.10 -7.07
N ASP A 143 2.29 -34.46 -7.94
CA ASP A 143 1.38 -35.58 -7.75
C ASP A 143 1.83 -36.74 -8.64
N PRO A 144 2.46 -37.79 -8.08
CA PRO A 144 2.97 -38.90 -8.86
C PRO A 144 1.89 -39.90 -9.28
N THR A 145 0.66 -39.77 -8.77
CA THR A 145 -0.35 -40.85 -8.77
C THR A 145 -1.69 -40.50 -9.37
N ASN A 146 -1.86 -39.28 -9.92
CA ASN A 146 -3.15 -38.77 -10.39
C ASN A 146 -4.23 -38.81 -9.27
N ALA A 147 -3.82 -38.53 -8.04
CA ALA A 147 -4.72 -38.48 -6.88
C ALA A 147 -5.32 -37.09 -6.66
N ALA A 148 -4.93 -36.11 -7.49
CA ALA A 148 -5.11 -34.68 -7.27
C ALA A 148 -4.49 -34.19 -5.95
N VAL A 149 -3.43 -34.86 -5.48
CA VAL A 149 -2.72 -34.52 -4.23
C VAL A 149 -1.26 -34.20 -4.55
N ALA A 150 -1.00 -32.93 -4.84
CA ALA A 150 0.36 -32.45 -5.07
C ALA A 150 1.10 -32.21 -3.74
N ARG A 151 2.33 -32.70 -3.64
CA ARG A 151 3.21 -32.49 -2.48
C ARG A 151 4.45 -31.73 -2.89
N ALA A 152 4.91 -30.82 -2.03
CA ALA A 152 6.11 -30.04 -2.28
C ALA A 152 7.35 -30.94 -2.37
N VAL A 153 8.16 -30.73 -3.41
CA VAL A 153 9.53 -31.22 -3.44
C VAL A 153 10.31 -30.48 -2.34
N VAL A 154 11.12 -31.23 -1.59
CA VAL A 154 11.66 -30.77 -0.29
C VAL A 154 12.55 -29.54 -0.42
N ASP A 155 13.29 -29.44 -1.51
CA ASP A 155 14.22 -28.34 -1.77
C ASP A 155 13.93 -27.79 -3.15
N SER A 156 13.34 -26.60 -3.17
CA SER A 156 13.26 -25.79 -4.38
C SER A 156 14.36 -24.72 -4.33
N PRO A 157 15.00 -24.43 -5.48
CA PRO A 157 16.06 -23.44 -5.55
C PRO A 157 15.54 -22.04 -5.21
N LYS A 158 16.38 -21.26 -4.53
CA LYS A 158 16.09 -19.89 -4.13
C LYS A 158 17.18 -18.94 -4.61
N PHE A 159 16.79 -17.73 -4.99
CA PHE A 159 17.73 -16.69 -5.41
C PHE A 159 17.19 -15.32 -5.00
N PRO A 160 18.07 -14.32 -4.77
CA PRO A 160 17.64 -12.99 -4.40
C PRO A 160 17.19 -12.20 -5.64
N ILE A 161 16.17 -11.39 -5.45
CA ILE A 161 15.75 -10.32 -6.35
C ILE A 161 16.21 -9.01 -5.73
N VAL A 162 17.06 -8.29 -6.44
CA VAL A 162 17.74 -7.08 -5.97
C VAL A 162 17.22 -5.85 -6.70
N ALA A 163 17.38 -4.69 -6.08
CA ALA A 163 16.96 -3.42 -6.65
C ALA A 163 17.79 -3.10 -7.92
N GLY A 164 17.19 -2.34 -8.83
CA GLY A 164 17.87 -1.77 -9.99
C GLY A 164 18.76 -0.58 -9.64
N GLU A 165 19.17 0.17 -10.66
CA GLU A 165 19.85 1.45 -10.46
C GLU A 165 18.89 2.47 -9.86
N ALA A 166 19.41 3.35 -9.00
CA ALA A 166 18.63 4.45 -8.44
C ALA A 166 18.23 5.42 -9.55
N VAL A 167 16.93 5.72 -9.66
CA VAL A 167 16.40 6.75 -10.57
C VAL A 167 15.95 8.00 -9.82
N GLU A 168 15.77 7.89 -8.50
CA GLU A 168 15.41 8.99 -7.62
C GLU A 168 16.07 8.83 -6.23
N LEU A 169 16.07 9.93 -5.47
CA LEU A 169 16.43 9.93 -4.05
C LEU A 169 15.18 10.10 -3.20
N VAL A 170 15.23 9.54 -2.00
CA VAL A 170 14.24 9.80 -0.95
C VAL A 170 14.97 10.34 0.28
N CYS A 171 14.58 11.52 0.73
CA CYS A 171 15.11 12.17 1.93
C CYS A 171 14.04 12.16 3.03
N ILE A 172 14.38 11.61 4.19
CA ILE A 172 13.51 11.51 5.35
C ILE A 172 14.15 12.30 6.49
N ALA A 173 13.40 13.29 6.99
CA ALA A 173 13.78 14.11 8.14
C ALA A 173 12.76 13.92 9.27
N PRO A 174 13.15 14.09 10.54
CA PRO A 174 12.17 14.19 11.62
C PRO A 174 11.18 15.33 11.33
N SER A 175 9.88 15.09 11.52
CA SER A 175 8.85 16.11 11.29
C SER A 175 8.90 17.28 12.27
N GLN A 176 9.62 17.11 13.39
CA GLN A 176 9.81 18.12 14.41
C GLN A 176 11.27 18.15 14.87
N ALA A 177 11.75 19.34 15.23
CA ALA A 177 13.04 19.55 15.86
C ALA A 177 12.95 20.64 16.94
N VAL A 178 13.92 20.62 17.86
CA VAL A 178 14.09 21.65 18.90
C VAL A 178 15.39 22.40 18.65
N VAL A 179 15.37 23.72 18.86
CA VAL A 179 16.56 24.57 18.72
C VAL A 179 17.72 24.04 19.57
N GLY A 180 18.89 23.91 18.95
CA GLY A 180 20.11 23.42 19.59
C GLY A 180 20.25 21.89 19.62
N GLU A 181 19.22 21.12 19.24
CA GLU A 181 19.30 19.67 19.10
C GLU A 181 19.70 19.29 17.67
N ALA A 182 20.60 18.31 17.55
CA ALA A 182 21.01 17.75 16.27
C ALA A 182 20.10 16.58 15.90
N VAL A 183 19.54 16.62 14.69
CA VAL A 183 18.74 15.54 14.12
C VAL A 183 19.49 14.82 13.00
N GLU A 184 19.22 13.53 12.84
CA GLU A 184 19.76 12.72 11.74
C GLU A 184 18.80 12.73 10.55
N ILE A 185 19.37 12.89 9.35
CA ILE A 185 18.65 12.93 8.08
C ILE A 185 19.00 11.67 7.31
N PHE A 186 17.97 10.92 6.92
CA PHE A 186 18.17 9.68 6.20
C PHE A 186 17.94 9.90 4.70
N VAL A 187 18.91 9.51 3.89
CA VAL A 187 18.80 9.57 2.42
C VAL A 187 19.06 8.18 1.86
N LYS A 188 18.16 7.72 0.99
CA LYS A 188 18.30 6.49 0.21
C LYS A 188 18.09 6.78 -1.27
N GLY A 189 18.63 5.91 -2.13
CA GLY A 189 18.18 5.85 -3.51
C GLY A 189 16.94 4.97 -3.63
N GLN A 190 16.26 5.09 -4.76
CA GLN A 190 15.11 4.28 -5.09
C GLN A 190 15.13 3.94 -6.58
N ASP A 191 14.93 2.66 -6.92
CA ASP A 191 14.84 2.23 -8.32
C ASP A 191 13.46 2.56 -8.93
N MET A 192 13.31 2.34 -10.23
CA MET A 192 12.07 2.66 -10.97
C MET A 192 10.80 1.95 -10.46
N TRP A 193 10.93 0.96 -9.57
CA TRP A 193 9.82 0.20 -8.98
C TRP A 193 9.63 0.49 -7.49
N GLY A 194 10.31 1.49 -6.96
CA GLY A 194 10.20 1.84 -5.54
C GLY A 194 11.06 0.96 -4.62
N ASN A 195 12.03 0.22 -5.14
CA ASN A 195 12.93 -0.56 -4.27
C ASN A 195 14.04 0.31 -3.72
N PRO A 196 14.33 0.24 -2.41
CA PRO A 196 15.42 1.01 -1.83
C PRO A 196 16.77 0.55 -2.35
N THR A 197 17.63 1.52 -2.64
CA THR A 197 19.04 1.32 -2.99
C THR A 197 19.93 2.13 -2.04
N ALA A 198 21.14 1.65 -1.82
CA ALA A 198 22.14 2.44 -1.09
C ALA A 198 22.60 3.62 -1.96
N VAL A 199 22.82 4.77 -1.34
CA VAL A 199 23.48 5.91 -2.00
C VAL A 199 24.97 5.61 -2.10
N ALA A 200 25.55 5.72 -3.30
CA ALA A 200 26.95 5.33 -3.53
C ALA A 200 27.92 6.48 -3.19
N GLY A 201 27.50 7.74 -3.42
CA GLY A 201 28.28 8.94 -3.16
C GLY A 201 28.00 9.64 -1.83
N PRO A 202 28.75 10.72 -1.52
CA PRO A 202 28.43 11.60 -0.40
C PRO A 202 27.08 12.30 -0.63
N VAL A 203 26.32 12.49 0.45
CA VAL A 203 25.06 13.23 0.45
C VAL A 203 25.34 14.70 0.78
N GLU A 204 24.92 15.60 -0.09
CA GLU A 204 24.88 17.03 0.15
C GLU A 204 23.47 17.41 0.63
N LEU A 205 23.39 18.21 1.71
CA LEU A 205 22.13 18.70 2.27
C LEU A 205 22.12 20.23 2.30
N GLU A 206 21.04 20.83 1.82
CA GLU A 206 20.77 22.27 1.86
C GLU A 206 19.42 22.53 2.52
N TRP A 207 19.35 23.51 3.42
CA TRP A 207 18.10 23.89 4.09
C TRP A 207 17.37 24.98 3.31
N GLU A 208 16.12 24.70 3.00
CA GLU A 208 15.18 25.65 2.41
C GLU A 208 14.03 25.89 3.38
N GLY A 209 14.11 27.00 4.10
CA GLY A 209 13.12 27.35 5.11
C GLY A 209 13.50 28.59 5.90
N GLU A 210 12.79 28.76 7.01
CA GLU A 210 13.05 29.80 7.99
C GLU A 210 14.18 29.37 8.94
N GLY A 211 14.92 30.36 9.46
CA GLY A 211 15.98 30.13 10.44
C GLY A 211 17.32 29.69 9.84
N GLU A 212 18.37 29.76 10.68
CA GLU A 212 19.71 29.30 10.34
C GLU A 212 19.91 27.85 10.82
N VAL A 213 20.63 27.04 10.02
CA VAL A 213 20.97 25.66 10.37
C VAL A 213 22.47 25.40 10.21
N VAL A 214 22.97 24.42 10.96
CA VAL A 214 24.31 23.86 10.80
C VAL A 214 24.18 22.44 10.27
N VAL A 215 24.80 22.17 9.13
CA VAL A 215 24.80 20.86 8.47
C VAL A 215 26.18 20.22 8.59
N GLU A 216 26.24 19.04 9.19
CA GLU A 216 27.46 18.23 9.35
C GLU A 216 27.21 16.81 8.83
N GLY A 217 27.49 16.60 7.53
CA GLY A 217 27.11 15.36 6.85
C GLY A 217 25.60 15.18 6.85
N CYS A 218 25.11 14.04 7.35
CA CYS A 218 23.68 13.76 7.49
C CYS A 218 23.09 14.22 8.84
N LYS A 219 23.76 15.12 9.57
CA LYS A 219 23.24 15.69 10.81
C LYS A 219 22.94 17.17 10.62
N VAL A 220 21.78 17.61 11.11
CA VAL A 220 21.33 19.00 11.01
C VAL A 220 20.98 19.51 12.40
N SER A 221 21.52 20.67 12.77
CA SER A 221 21.18 21.38 14.01
C SER A 221 20.52 22.70 13.68
N PHE A 222 19.39 23.00 14.32
CA PHE A 222 18.65 24.23 14.07
C PHE A 222 19.01 25.30 15.09
N CYS A 223 19.27 26.53 14.61
CA CYS A 223 19.70 27.65 15.45
C CYS A 223 18.55 28.59 15.85
N ALA A 224 17.38 28.46 15.21
CA ALA A 224 16.20 29.27 15.49
C ALA A 224 14.91 28.49 15.19
N PRO A 225 13.77 28.84 15.82
CA PRO A 225 12.46 28.31 15.44
C PRO A 225 12.09 28.69 14.02
N GLY A 226 11.26 27.87 13.38
CA GLY A 226 10.85 28.07 11.99
C GLY A 226 10.31 26.80 11.36
N SER A 227 10.14 26.81 10.03
CA SER A 227 9.79 25.62 9.27
C SER A 227 10.47 25.60 7.90
N GLY A 228 10.63 24.41 7.34
CA GLY A 228 11.30 24.24 6.05
C GLY A 228 11.51 22.78 5.68
N ARG A 229 12.31 22.56 4.64
CA ARG A 229 12.68 21.23 4.12
C ARG A 229 14.17 21.21 3.79
N LEU A 230 14.73 20.00 3.69
CA LEU A 230 16.08 19.78 3.21
C LEU A 230 16.04 19.35 1.75
N MET A 231 16.81 20.03 0.90
CA MET A 231 17.18 19.50 -0.40
C MET A 231 18.37 18.56 -0.22
N ALA A 232 18.21 17.30 -0.62
CA ALA A 232 19.29 16.32 -0.67
C ALA A 232 19.77 16.13 -2.11
N ALA A 233 21.08 16.07 -2.30
CA ALA A 233 21.72 15.78 -3.58
C ALA A 233 22.79 14.70 -3.44
N ALA A 234 22.77 13.70 -4.31
CA ALA A 234 23.78 12.65 -4.41
C ALA A 234 23.74 12.01 -5.80
N ASP A 235 24.90 11.64 -6.34
CA ASP A 235 25.02 10.91 -7.61
C ASP A 235 24.26 11.53 -8.81
N GLY A 236 24.14 12.87 -8.83
CA GLY A 236 23.42 13.62 -9.86
C GLY A 236 21.90 13.68 -9.71
N LEU A 237 21.36 13.03 -8.69
CA LEU A 237 19.94 13.05 -8.31
C LEU A 237 19.69 14.07 -7.20
N ARG A 238 18.45 14.56 -7.12
CA ARG A 238 18.01 15.53 -6.09
C ARG A 238 16.59 15.22 -5.62
N CYS A 239 16.32 15.47 -4.34
CA CYS A 239 14.97 15.37 -3.78
C CYS A 239 14.81 16.31 -2.57
N TYR A 240 13.57 16.61 -2.21
CA TYR A 240 13.26 17.31 -0.96
C TYR A 240 12.87 16.31 0.12
N SER A 241 13.19 16.65 1.37
CA SER A 241 12.65 15.97 2.54
C SER A 241 11.17 16.29 2.76
N ASN A 242 10.54 15.51 3.64
CA ASN A 242 9.32 15.98 4.30
C ASN A 242 9.59 17.29 5.08
N PRO A 243 8.55 18.11 5.33
CA PRO A 243 8.66 19.32 6.15
C PRO A 243 9.11 19.02 7.58
N VAL A 244 9.87 19.96 8.13
CA VAL A 244 10.37 19.98 9.51
C VAL A 244 9.83 21.24 10.20
N ALA A 245 9.15 21.06 11.33
CA ALA A 245 8.73 22.15 12.20
C ALA A 245 9.71 22.30 13.39
N VAL A 246 10.33 23.46 13.52
CA VAL A 246 11.35 23.74 14.53
C VAL A 246 10.77 24.62 15.62
N SER A 247 10.91 24.17 16.87
CA SER A 247 10.39 24.84 18.06
C SER A 247 11.50 25.24 19.04
N GLU A 248 11.27 26.28 19.83
CA GLU A 248 12.24 26.75 20.84
C GLU A 248 12.42 25.73 21.97
N ALA A 249 11.36 25.00 22.32
CA ALA A 249 11.35 23.97 23.34
C ALA A 249 10.47 22.80 22.88
N ALA A 250 10.73 21.61 23.42
CA ALA A 250 9.99 20.40 23.08
C ALA A 250 8.46 20.63 23.20
N PRO A 251 7.68 20.29 22.16
CA PRO A 251 6.23 20.42 22.21
C PRO A 251 5.64 19.40 23.19
N GLN A 252 4.44 19.67 23.70
CA GLN A 252 3.70 18.70 24.51
C GLN A 252 3.40 17.40 23.74
N TRP A 253 3.13 17.54 22.44
CA TRP A 253 2.77 16.43 21.56
C TRP A 253 3.78 16.33 20.43
N HIS A 254 4.38 15.15 20.33
CA HIS A 254 5.30 14.77 19.28
C HIS A 254 4.56 14.01 18.17
N ARG A 255 5.06 14.18 16.94
CA ARG A 255 4.60 13.50 15.74
C ARG A 255 5.46 12.27 15.52
N TYR A 256 4.86 11.11 15.67
CA TYR A 256 5.49 9.83 15.33
C TYR A 256 4.74 9.20 14.17
N TRP A 257 5.47 8.61 13.23
CA TRP A 257 4.97 7.98 12.02
C TRP A 257 5.04 6.47 12.14
N GLY A 258 4.02 5.78 11.66
CA GLY A 258 3.98 4.33 11.72
C GLY A 258 3.18 3.67 10.62
N ASP A 259 3.48 2.39 10.44
CA ASP A 259 2.72 1.46 9.60
C ASP A 259 2.35 0.24 10.47
N LEU A 260 1.08 0.16 10.82
CA LEU A 260 0.54 -0.85 11.71
C LEU A 260 0.07 -2.10 10.97
N HIS A 261 0.03 -2.10 9.64
CA HIS A 261 -0.63 -3.15 8.89
C HIS A 261 0.21 -3.56 7.68
N ALA A 262 0.90 -4.69 7.80
CA ALA A 262 1.45 -5.45 6.67
C ALA A 262 1.75 -6.90 7.08
N GLN A 263 2.14 -7.71 6.11
CA GLN A 263 2.28 -9.16 6.21
C GLN A 263 3.67 -9.62 5.79
N SER A 264 4.12 -10.69 6.44
CA SER A 264 5.40 -11.37 6.18
C SER A 264 5.18 -12.77 5.59
N ASP A 265 6.26 -13.53 5.49
CA ASP A 265 6.28 -14.94 5.09
C ASP A 265 5.52 -15.89 6.04
N ALA A 266 5.13 -15.43 7.23
CA ALA A 266 4.25 -16.13 8.16
C ALA A 266 2.87 -16.42 7.54
N THR A 267 2.41 -15.61 6.59
CA THR A 267 1.12 -15.79 5.92
C THR A 267 1.29 -15.75 4.39
N VAL A 268 0.94 -14.63 3.76
CA VAL A 268 0.88 -14.47 2.31
C VAL A 268 1.86 -13.46 1.75
N GLY A 269 2.49 -12.68 2.63
CA GLY A 269 3.59 -11.83 2.24
C GLY A 269 4.86 -12.62 1.95
N ILE A 270 5.94 -11.87 1.79
CA ILE A 270 7.31 -12.37 1.62
C ILE A 270 8.21 -11.81 2.72
N GLY A 271 9.40 -12.38 2.83
CA GLY A 271 10.39 -11.97 3.83
C GLY A 271 10.02 -12.41 5.24
N THR A 272 11.02 -12.73 6.03
CA THR A 272 10.85 -13.09 7.44
C THR A 272 10.32 -11.91 8.26
N GLU A 273 9.73 -12.18 9.43
CA GLU A 273 9.35 -11.13 10.39
C GLU A 273 10.54 -10.24 10.79
N GLU A 274 11.76 -10.79 10.84
CA GLU A 274 12.98 -10.02 11.10
C GLU A 274 13.31 -9.05 9.97
N GLU A 275 13.25 -9.50 8.72
CA GLU A 275 13.43 -8.63 7.54
C GLU A 275 12.36 -7.54 7.47
N TYR A 276 11.11 -7.89 7.81
CA TYR A 276 9.97 -6.98 7.88
C TYR A 276 10.22 -5.82 8.86
N PHE A 277 10.55 -6.11 10.12
CA PHE A 277 10.78 -5.06 11.12
C PHE A 277 12.10 -4.31 10.91
N THR A 278 13.11 -4.99 10.34
CA THR A 278 14.36 -4.32 9.92
C THR A 278 14.08 -3.30 8.83
N PHE A 279 13.23 -3.63 7.85
CA PHE A 279 12.85 -2.71 6.79
C PHE A 279 12.11 -1.48 7.35
N ALA A 280 11.11 -1.69 8.21
CA ALA A 280 10.37 -0.61 8.87
C ALA A 280 11.32 0.39 9.55
N ARG A 281 12.23 -0.14 10.39
CA ARG A 281 13.16 0.65 11.19
C ARG A 281 14.22 1.35 10.35
N ASP A 282 14.83 0.65 9.39
CA ASP A 282 16.08 1.10 8.76
C ASP A 282 15.88 1.76 7.38
N TRP A 283 14.87 1.32 6.61
CA TRP A 283 14.62 1.80 5.25
C TRP A 283 13.40 2.72 5.13
N ALA A 284 12.33 2.40 5.86
CA ALA A 284 11.14 3.26 5.91
C ALA A 284 11.31 4.38 6.93
N ARG A 285 12.12 4.17 7.98
CA ARG A 285 12.31 5.12 9.09
C ARG A 285 10.97 5.51 9.73
N VAL A 286 10.16 4.51 10.04
CA VAL A 286 8.95 4.68 10.86
C VAL A 286 9.30 4.50 12.34
N ASP A 287 8.61 5.25 13.20
CA ASP A 287 8.81 5.26 14.65
C ASP A 287 8.08 4.09 15.32
N PHE A 288 6.98 3.61 14.74
CA PHE A 288 6.24 2.46 15.25
C PHE A 288 5.68 1.55 14.16
N ALA A 289 5.51 0.27 14.48
CA ALA A 289 4.95 -0.71 13.56
C ALA A 289 4.20 -1.85 14.27
N SER A 290 3.42 -2.61 13.50
CA SER A 290 2.82 -3.89 13.91
C SER A 290 2.85 -4.87 12.74
N HIS A 291 2.65 -6.15 13.03
CA HIS A 291 2.38 -7.19 12.02
C HIS A 291 0.89 -7.53 12.01
N GLN A 292 0.34 -7.94 10.87
CA GLN A 292 -1.09 -8.25 10.70
C GLN A 292 -1.26 -9.45 9.75
N GLY A 293 -0.70 -10.59 10.09
CA GLY A 293 -0.94 -11.83 9.33
C GLY A 293 -2.40 -12.31 9.46
N ASN A 294 -2.98 -12.81 8.37
CA ASN A 294 -4.30 -13.47 8.40
C ASN A 294 -4.38 -14.59 9.47
N ASP A 295 -5.26 -14.43 10.44
CA ASP A 295 -5.42 -15.30 11.61
C ASP A 295 -5.61 -16.80 11.30
N PHE A 296 -6.36 -17.13 10.25
CA PHE A 296 -6.61 -18.53 9.84
C PHE A 296 -5.40 -19.22 9.17
N GLN A 297 -4.28 -18.51 9.02
CA GLN A 297 -3.00 -19.01 8.50
C GLN A 297 -1.89 -19.05 9.54
N VAL A 298 -2.05 -18.36 10.67
CA VAL A 298 -1.04 -18.26 11.72
C VAL A 298 -1.28 -19.38 12.71
N ASP A 299 -0.41 -20.38 12.78
CA ASP A 299 -0.50 -21.41 13.84
C ASP A 299 0.08 -20.90 15.17
N ASP A 300 0.14 -21.76 16.19
CA ASP A 300 0.62 -21.35 17.52
C ASP A 300 2.15 -21.12 17.54
N GLU A 301 2.90 -21.83 16.70
CA GLU A 301 4.35 -21.64 16.55
C GLU A 301 4.64 -20.31 15.84
N ASP A 302 3.89 -19.98 14.79
CA ASP A 302 3.95 -18.69 14.11
C ASP A 302 3.61 -17.53 15.06
N TRP A 303 2.54 -17.66 15.84
CA TRP A 303 2.16 -16.64 16.82
C TRP A 303 3.24 -16.45 17.89
N GLN A 304 3.81 -17.54 18.40
CA GLN A 304 4.91 -17.46 19.37
C GLN A 304 6.14 -16.78 18.76
N ARG A 305 6.53 -17.15 17.54
CA ARG A 305 7.67 -16.56 16.82
C ARG A 305 7.47 -15.05 16.66
N LEU A 306 6.28 -14.61 16.26
CA LEU A 306 5.98 -13.18 16.14
C LEU A 306 6.14 -12.45 17.48
N ASN A 307 5.65 -13.02 18.58
CA ASN A 307 5.81 -12.43 19.91
C ASN A 307 7.29 -12.33 20.33
N GLU A 308 8.12 -13.30 19.97
CA GLU A 308 9.56 -13.25 20.22
C GLU A 308 10.25 -12.17 19.38
N THR A 309 9.91 -12.07 18.10
CA THR A 309 10.42 -11.04 17.18
C THR A 309 10.03 -9.64 17.64
N VAL A 310 8.76 -9.41 17.99
CA VAL A 310 8.27 -8.12 18.49
C VAL A 310 9.05 -7.68 19.73
N ARG A 311 9.27 -8.59 20.69
CA ARG A 311 10.07 -8.30 21.89
C ARG A 311 11.52 -7.96 21.56
N ALA A 312 12.09 -8.60 20.55
CA ALA A 312 13.47 -8.35 20.14
C ALA A 312 13.65 -6.95 19.54
N PHE A 313 12.69 -6.50 18.72
CA PHE A 313 12.74 -5.22 18.01
C PHE A 313 12.23 -4.01 18.81
N HIS A 314 11.28 -4.21 19.72
CA HIS A 314 10.70 -3.11 20.47
C HIS A 314 11.70 -2.40 21.39
N ARG A 315 11.87 -1.10 21.22
CA ARG A 315 12.66 -0.21 22.08
C ARG A 315 11.96 1.15 22.22
N ASP A 316 11.52 1.50 23.42
CA ASP A 316 11.06 2.86 23.71
C ASP A 316 12.15 3.88 23.38
N GLY A 317 11.76 5.02 22.80
CA GLY A 317 12.64 6.09 22.35
C GLY A 317 13.28 5.86 20.97
N GLU A 318 13.16 4.66 20.40
CA GLU A 318 13.82 4.30 19.14
C GLU A 318 12.84 3.69 18.12
N PHE A 319 12.16 2.60 18.47
CA PHE A 319 11.25 1.89 17.58
C PHE A 319 10.20 1.08 18.37
N VAL A 320 8.95 1.53 18.34
CA VAL A 320 7.85 0.92 19.09
C VAL A 320 7.18 -0.17 18.25
N VAL A 321 7.08 -1.38 18.77
CA VAL A 321 6.48 -2.50 18.04
C VAL A 321 5.37 -3.13 18.85
N PHE A 322 4.22 -3.37 18.20
CA PHE A 322 3.07 -4.06 18.77
C PHE A 322 2.88 -5.45 18.15
N PRO A 323 2.52 -6.48 18.94
CA PRO A 323 2.00 -7.72 18.40
C PRO A 323 0.59 -7.50 17.84
N GLY A 324 0.28 -8.13 16.71
CA GLY A 324 -1.02 -8.01 16.07
C GLY A 324 -1.27 -9.09 15.02
N TYR A 325 -2.53 -9.22 14.62
CA TYR A 325 -2.97 -10.15 13.59
C TYR A 325 -4.24 -9.65 12.91
N GLU A 326 -4.40 -9.98 11.63
CA GLU A 326 -5.59 -9.65 10.85
C GLU A 326 -6.66 -10.73 11.13
N TRP A 327 -7.71 -10.39 11.88
CA TRP A 327 -8.88 -11.25 12.04
C TRP A 327 -9.70 -11.22 10.75
N SER A 328 -9.71 -12.33 10.03
CA SER A 328 -10.03 -12.30 8.61
C SER A 328 -11.20 -13.18 8.23
N ALA A 329 -12.42 -12.77 8.60
CA ALA A 329 -13.65 -13.44 8.21
C ALA A 329 -14.23 -12.90 6.89
N ASN A 330 -15.07 -13.69 6.23
CA ASN A 330 -15.83 -13.21 5.06
C ASN A 330 -16.66 -11.97 5.41
N SER A 331 -16.80 -11.01 4.47
CA SER A 331 -17.53 -9.75 4.73
C SER A 331 -18.93 -9.93 5.35
N PRO A 332 -19.79 -10.88 4.91
CA PRO A 332 -21.09 -11.12 5.55
C PRO A 332 -21.02 -11.57 7.02
N ALA A 333 -19.88 -12.12 7.44
CA ALA A 333 -19.59 -12.55 8.81
C ALA A 333 -18.79 -11.50 9.61
N GLY A 334 -18.54 -10.33 9.01
CA GLY A 334 -17.85 -9.22 9.66
C GLY A 334 -16.75 -8.61 8.81
N GLY A 335 -16.06 -9.36 7.96
CA GLY A 335 -14.93 -8.85 7.19
C GLY A 335 -13.62 -8.74 7.97
N ASP A 336 -12.58 -8.25 7.29
CA ASP A 336 -11.21 -8.19 7.81
C ASP A 336 -11.04 -7.06 8.86
N ARG A 337 -10.34 -7.35 9.97
CA ARG A 337 -10.06 -6.40 11.08
C ARG A 337 -8.65 -6.60 11.61
N ASN A 338 -7.92 -5.51 11.78
CA ASN A 338 -6.64 -5.53 12.46
C ASN A 338 -6.85 -5.60 13.96
N VAL A 339 -6.20 -6.55 14.62
CA VAL A 339 -6.16 -6.66 16.08
C VAL A 339 -4.77 -6.28 16.53
N PHE A 340 -4.68 -5.27 17.38
CA PHE A 340 -3.43 -4.83 18.00
C PHE A 340 -3.50 -5.14 19.48
N TYR A 341 -2.38 -5.64 20.00
CA TYR A 341 -2.23 -5.91 21.42
C TYR A 341 -1.20 -4.99 22.04
N PHE A 342 -1.48 -4.55 23.27
CA PHE A 342 -0.53 -3.71 24.01
C PHE A 342 0.77 -4.47 24.30
N ALA A 343 0.69 -5.76 24.62
CA ALA A 343 1.83 -6.57 25.01
C ALA A 343 1.80 -7.98 24.41
N GLU A 344 2.98 -8.59 24.35
CA GLU A 344 3.17 -9.97 23.91
C GLU A 344 2.55 -10.98 24.89
N GLY A 345 2.22 -12.18 24.39
CA GLY A 345 1.70 -13.29 25.20
C GLY A 345 0.18 -13.34 25.34
N LEU A 346 -0.54 -12.42 24.70
CA LEU A 346 -2.00 -12.47 24.58
C LEU A 346 -2.44 -13.53 23.54
N PRO A 347 -3.66 -14.09 23.66
CA PRO A 347 -4.12 -15.17 22.78
C PRO A 347 -4.42 -14.69 21.37
N ILE A 348 -4.20 -15.53 20.37
CA ILE A 348 -4.68 -15.31 19.01
C ILE A 348 -6.09 -15.90 18.85
N VAL A 349 -7.10 -15.05 18.68
CA VAL A 349 -8.51 -15.46 18.58
C VAL A 349 -8.88 -15.59 17.11
N ARG A 350 -8.61 -16.75 16.52
CA ARG A 350 -8.81 -17.00 15.08
C ARG A 350 -10.27 -17.15 14.71
N ASN A 351 -10.67 -16.70 13.54
CA ASN A 351 -12.01 -16.87 12.98
C ASN A 351 -12.25 -18.30 12.48
N SER A 352 -11.23 -18.98 11.94
CA SER A 352 -11.33 -20.36 11.45
C SER A 352 -9.97 -21.06 11.46
N HIS A 353 -9.98 -22.40 11.43
CA HIS A 353 -8.76 -23.22 11.33
C HIS A 353 -8.56 -23.77 9.90
N TRP A 354 -9.16 -23.12 8.90
CA TRP A 354 -9.28 -23.66 7.54
C TRP A 354 -7.95 -23.96 6.85
N GLN A 355 -6.90 -23.15 7.08
CA GLN A 355 -5.56 -23.37 6.52
C GLN A 355 -4.54 -23.91 7.54
N ILE A 356 -5.00 -24.17 8.76
CA ILE A 356 -4.23 -24.77 9.85
C ILE A 356 -4.97 -25.97 10.45
N PRO A 357 -5.42 -26.96 9.65
CA PRO A 357 -6.30 -28.04 10.13
C PRO A 357 -5.64 -28.98 11.16
N HIS A 358 -4.34 -28.81 11.42
CA HIS A 358 -3.59 -29.54 12.42
C HIS A 358 -3.70 -28.91 13.82
N VAL A 359 -4.11 -27.63 13.92
CA VAL A 359 -4.35 -26.93 15.17
C VAL A 359 -5.75 -27.31 15.69
N PRO A 360 -5.88 -27.92 16.89
CA PRO A 360 -7.17 -28.28 17.45
C PRO A 360 -8.05 -27.07 17.74
N GLU A 361 -9.35 -27.17 17.46
CA GLU A 361 -10.34 -26.17 17.89
C GLU A 361 -10.62 -26.27 19.39
N ASP A 362 -10.79 -25.13 20.06
CA ASP A 362 -11.01 -25.03 21.50
C ASP A 362 -11.90 -23.82 21.90
N GLU A 363 -11.83 -23.41 23.17
CA GLU A 363 -12.61 -22.28 23.69
C GLU A 363 -12.08 -20.90 23.28
N VAL A 364 -10.89 -20.82 22.67
CA VAL A 364 -10.26 -19.61 22.14
C VAL A 364 -10.58 -19.45 20.66
N SER A 365 -10.45 -20.48 19.82
CA SER A 365 -10.79 -20.42 18.39
C SER A 365 -11.37 -21.74 17.86
N PRO A 366 -12.27 -21.71 16.85
CA PRO A 366 -12.65 -20.58 15.99
C PRO A 366 -13.71 -19.65 16.63
N ALA A 367 -13.59 -18.35 16.37
CA ALA A 367 -14.53 -17.31 16.79
C ALA A 367 -15.14 -16.66 15.54
N HIS A 368 -16.24 -17.22 15.04
CA HIS A 368 -16.97 -16.78 13.85
C HIS A 368 -18.47 -16.82 14.11
N PRO A 369 -19.27 -15.81 13.73
CA PRO A 369 -18.90 -14.55 13.05
C PRO A 369 -18.36 -13.48 14.02
N ALA A 370 -18.28 -12.21 13.59
CA ALA A 370 -17.59 -11.14 14.31
C ALA A 370 -18.14 -10.82 15.70
N ASP A 371 -19.43 -10.98 15.94
CA ASP A 371 -20.04 -10.81 17.28
C ASP A 371 -19.53 -11.87 18.28
N VAL A 372 -19.34 -13.13 17.83
CA VAL A 372 -18.70 -14.18 18.62
C VAL A 372 -17.24 -13.83 18.89
N PHE A 373 -16.54 -13.29 17.89
CA PHE A 373 -15.18 -12.78 18.06
C PHE A 373 -15.11 -11.68 19.12
N PHE A 374 -15.94 -10.64 19.05
CA PHE A 374 -15.95 -9.56 20.04
C PHE A 374 -16.25 -10.07 21.45
N ALA A 375 -17.28 -10.90 21.60
CA ALA A 375 -17.65 -11.46 22.89
C ALA A 375 -16.52 -12.33 23.50
N ARG A 376 -15.83 -13.10 22.66
CA ARG A 376 -14.74 -13.97 23.11
C ARG A 376 -13.48 -13.16 23.44
N LEU A 377 -13.13 -12.19 22.60
CA LEU A 377 -12.01 -11.28 22.84
C LEU A 377 -12.19 -10.51 24.15
N ALA A 378 -13.39 -9.96 24.39
CA ALA A 378 -13.75 -9.28 25.64
C ALA A 378 -13.59 -10.15 26.91
N ARG A 379 -13.80 -11.47 26.78
CA ARG A 379 -13.64 -12.43 27.86
C ARG A 379 -12.17 -12.76 28.12
N LEU A 380 -11.37 -12.84 27.06
CA LEU A 380 -10.00 -13.35 27.09
C LEU A 380 -8.94 -12.26 27.30
N VAL A 381 -9.22 -11.03 26.86
CA VAL A 381 -8.26 -9.94 26.83
C VAL A 381 -8.84 -8.72 27.56
N PRO A 382 -8.09 -8.12 28.51
CA PRO A 382 -8.47 -6.85 29.11
C PRO A 382 -8.72 -5.77 28.06
N ARG A 383 -9.78 -4.98 28.23
CA ARG A 383 -10.19 -3.97 27.23
C ARG A 383 -9.13 -2.92 26.96
N ASP A 384 -8.32 -2.58 27.95
CA ASP A 384 -7.22 -1.63 27.84
C ASP A 384 -5.97 -2.19 27.13
N GLN A 385 -5.97 -3.48 26.79
CA GLN A 385 -4.86 -4.17 26.11
C GLN A 385 -5.15 -4.56 24.65
N VAL A 386 -6.30 -4.16 24.10
CA VAL A 386 -6.64 -4.43 22.71
C VAL A 386 -7.20 -3.21 21.99
N ILE A 387 -6.76 -3.01 20.75
CA ILE A 387 -7.35 -2.08 19.80
C ILE A 387 -7.76 -2.89 18.57
N ILE A 388 -8.94 -2.57 18.04
CA ILE A 388 -9.43 -3.09 16.77
C ILE A 388 -9.46 -1.97 15.74
N GLY A 389 -8.86 -2.25 14.58
CA GLY A 389 -8.90 -1.43 13.39
C GLY A 389 -9.76 -2.07 12.31
N SER A 390 -10.86 -1.43 11.90
CA SER A 390 -11.61 -1.91 10.73
C SER A 390 -10.86 -1.56 9.46
N HIS A 391 -10.68 -2.50 8.54
CA HIS A 391 -9.97 -2.24 7.29
C HIS A 391 -10.63 -2.93 6.09
N VAL A 392 -10.09 -2.64 4.90
CA VAL A 392 -10.57 -3.22 3.64
C VAL A 392 -9.42 -3.96 2.96
N GLY A 393 -9.22 -5.21 3.37
CA GLY A 393 -8.28 -6.12 2.70
C GLY A 393 -8.94 -6.84 1.53
N GLY A 394 -8.67 -8.13 1.42
CA GLY A 394 -9.39 -9.00 0.49
C GLY A 394 -10.90 -9.09 0.78
N ARG A 395 -11.33 -8.77 2.01
CA ARG A 395 -12.73 -8.61 2.43
C ARG A 395 -12.85 -7.26 3.14
N TRP A 396 -13.96 -6.56 2.92
CA TRP A 396 -14.23 -5.31 3.62
C TRP A 396 -14.86 -5.58 4.99
N ALA A 397 -14.43 -4.84 6.02
CA ALA A 397 -15.05 -4.82 7.34
C ALA A 397 -16.46 -4.22 7.29
N ASP A 398 -17.47 -5.01 7.68
CA ASP A 398 -18.84 -4.50 7.78
C ASP A 398 -19.10 -3.77 9.09
N VAL A 399 -18.67 -2.51 9.14
CA VAL A 399 -18.84 -1.61 10.29
C VAL A 399 -20.28 -1.22 10.57
N LYS A 400 -21.19 -1.41 9.60
CA LYS A 400 -22.63 -1.16 9.79
C LYS A 400 -23.30 -2.30 10.55
N ALA A 401 -22.89 -3.53 10.26
CA ALA A 401 -23.43 -4.71 10.91
C ALA A 401 -22.68 -5.11 12.19
N TYR A 402 -21.36 -4.93 12.23
CA TYR A 402 -20.49 -5.44 13.29
C TYR A 402 -19.48 -4.38 13.76
N PHE A 403 -19.68 -3.89 14.98
CA PHE A 403 -18.82 -2.92 15.64
C PHE A 403 -18.84 -3.13 17.16
N ASP A 404 -17.67 -3.13 17.80
CA ASP A 404 -17.51 -3.15 19.27
C ASP A 404 -16.99 -1.77 19.71
N PRO A 405 -17.85 -0.89 20.27
CA PRO A 405 -17.46 0.48 20.59
C PRO A 405 -16.43 0.60 21.71
N GLU A 406 -16.15 -0.47 22.46
CA GLU A 406 -15.13 -0.46 23.52
C GLU A 406 -13.71 -0.71 22.97
N ALA A 407 -13.60 -1.38 21.82
CA ALA A 407 -12.31 -1.80 21.25
C ALA A 407 -12.06 -1.27 19.83
N HIS A 408 -13.10 -0.88 19.08
CA HIS A 408 -12.91 -0.30 17.74
C HIS A 408 -12.58 1.18 17.85
N ASN A 409 -11.30 1.48 17.97
CA ASN A 409 -10.82 2.85 18.02
C ASN A 409 -10.59 3.43 16.62
N LEU A 410 -10.27 2.60 15.62
CA LEU A 410 -9.70 3.08 14.35
C LEU A 410 -10.38 2.48 13.11
N VAL A 411 -10.38 3.25 12.02
CA VAL A 411 -10.73 2.81 10.66
C VAL A 411 -9.57 3.09 9.72
N GLU A 412 -9.17 2.08 8.93
CA GLU A 412 -8.10 2.19 7.93
C GLU A 412 -8.66 2.70 6.60
N VAL A 413 -8.30 3.92 6.20
CA VAL A 413 -8.82 4.51 4.95
C VAL A 413 -7.88 4.39 3.77
N VAL A 414 -6.61 4.01 3.98
CA VAL A 414 -5.65 3.76 2.89
C VAL A 414 -4.85 2.50 3.20
N SER A 415 -4.69 1.66 2.16
CA SER A 415 -3.68 0.62 2.06
C SER A 415 -3.30 0.38 0.60
N SER A 416 -2.34 -0.50 0.33
CA SER A 416 -1.97 -0.88 -1.05
C SER A 416 -3.11 -1.56 -1.81
N TRP A 417 -4.23 -1.90 -1.15
CA TRP A 417 -5.47 -2.30 -1.83
C TRP A 417 -6.24 -1.14 -2.46
N GLY A 418 -6.00 0.11 -2.02
CA GLY A 418 -6.75 1.28 -2.45
C GLY A 418 -7.03 2.32 -1.37
N VAL A 419 -7.81 3.34 -1.75
CA VAL A 419 -8.35 4.37 -0.85
C VAL A 419 -9.82 4.08 -0.56
N PHE A 420 -10.18 4.00 0.71
CA PHE A 420 -11.47 3.54 1.23
C PHE A 420 -12.16 4.56 2.13
N GLU A 421 -12.15 5.83 1.72
CA GLU A 421 -12.78 6.93 2.45
C GLU A 421 -14.27 6.65 2.77
N TRP A 422 -14.96 5.90 1.91
CA TRP A 422 -16.33 5.44 2.14
C TRP A 422 -16.50 4.61 3.43
N MET A 423 -15.47 3.94 3.95
CA MET A 423 -15.55 3.17 5.19
C MET A 423 -15.56 4.09 6.42
N LEU A 424 -14.81 5.20 6.38
CA LEU A 424 -14.93 6.25 7.39
C LEU A 424 -16.35 6.81 7.38
N PHE A 425 -16.89 7.17 6.21
CA PHE A 425 -18.26 7.68 6.12
C PHE A 425 -19.30 6.66 6.59
N ASP A 426 -19.13 5.38 6.29
CA ASP A 426 -20.01 4.32 6.78
C ASP A 426 -19.99 4.22 8.31
N ALA A 427 -18.84 4.41 8.95
CA ALA A 427 -18.74 4.45 10.41
C ALA A 427 -19.42 5.71 10.99
N LEU A 428 -19.21 6.87 10.35
CA LEU A 428 -19.83 8.14 10.76
C LEU A 428 -21.36 8.12 10.60
N ASP A 429 -21.88 7.52 9.53
CA ASP A 429 -23.32 7.37 9.28
C ASP A 429 -23.99 6.50 10.37
N CYS A 430 -23.24 5.61 11.01
CA CYS A 430 -23.68 4.79 12.14
C CYS A 430 -23.52 5.45 13.51
N GLY A 431 -22.94 6.65 13.58
CA GLY A 431 -22.63 7.33 14.84
C GLY A 431 -21.45 6.72 15.61
N HIS A 432 -20.59 5.96 14.94
CA HIS A 432 -19.42 5.37 15.58
C HIS A 432 -18.34 6.42 15.85
N VAL A 433 -17.70 6.31 17.01
CA VAL A 433 -16.57 7.17 17.42
C VAL A 433 -15.26 6.48 17.06
N VAL A 434 -14.66 6.87 15.94
CA VAL A 434 -13.47 6.25 15.33
C VAL A 434 -12.43 7.30 14.98
N GLY A 435 -11.16 6.90 14.99
CA GLY A 435 -10.04 7.65 14.45
C GLY A 435 -9.64 7.12 13.08
N VAL A 436 -8.88 7.92 12.35
CA VAL A 436 -8.38 7.56 11.01
C VAL A 436 -6.95 7.04 11.14
N MET A 437 -6.71 5.89 10.52
CA MET A 437 -5.37 5.37 10.27
C MET A 437 -5.21 5.06 8.78
N CYS A 438 -3.96 5.08 8.33
CA CYS A 438 -3.53 4.69 6.99
C CYS A 438 -2.28 3.85 7.13
N ASN A 439 -2.20 2.72 6.45
CA ASN A 439 -1.10 1.76 6.58
C ASN A 439 -0.84 1.14 5.21
N SER A 440 0.06 0.16 5.09
CA SER A 440 0.31 -0.45 3.77
C SER A 440 -0.61 -1.62 3.41
N ASP A 441 -1.10 -2.43 4.36
CA ASP A 441 -1.52 -3.82 4.12
C ASP A 441 -0.54 -4.53 3.16
N GLY A 442 0.73 -4.23 3.38
CA GLY A 442 1.82 -4.58 2.49
C GLY A 442 2.08 -6.08 2.49
N HIS A 443 2.32 -6.65 1.32
CA HIS A 443 2.63 -8.07 1.17
C HIS A 443 4.06 -8.31 0.67
N LYS A 444 4.82 -7.23 0.46
CA LYS A 444 6.18 -7.27 -0.09
C LYS A 444 7.25 -7.21 1.00
N GLY A 445 6.86 -7.25 2.28
CA GLY A 445 7.77 -7.15 3.42
C GLY A 445 8.39 -5.76 3.57
N ARG A 446 7.71 -4.70 3.12
CA ARG A 446 8.23 -3.33 3.05
C ARG A 446 7.37 -2.30 3.82
N PRO A 447 6.97 -2.59 5.07
CA PRO A 447 6.10 -1.70 5.85
C PRO A 447 6.66 -0.27 5.94
N GLY A 448 5.79 0.71 5.76
CA GLY A 448 6.06 2.14 5.82
C GLY A 448 6.72 2.76 4.59
N ALA A 449 7.14 1.95 3.61
CA ALA A 449 7.63 2.42 2.31
C ALA A 449 7.31 1.40 1.21
N GLU A 450 6.05 0.97 1.17
CA GLU A 450 5.59 -0.01 0.20
C GLU A 450 5.06 0.69 -1.06
N GLY A 451 5.90 0.80 -2.10
CA GLY A 451 5.45 1.24 -3.44
C GLY A 451 4.48 0.22 -4.07
N PRO A 452 3.86 0.47 -5.24
CA PRO A 452 2.93 -0.46 -5.89
C PRO A 452 3.58 -1.79 -6.33
N GLY A 453 2.79 -2.76 -6.77
CA GLY A 453 3.29 -4.06 -7.30
C GLY A 453 2.61 -5.28 -6.67
N ALA A 454 3.12 -6.50 -6.89
CA ALA A 454 2.51 -7.75 -6.41
C ALA A 454 1.07 -8.02 -6.93
N GLY A 455 0.74 -7.57 -8.14
CA GLY A 455 -0.48 -7.95 -8.82
C GLY A 455 -1.65 -7.09 -8.36
N GLU A 456 -2.44 -7.56 -7.37
CA GLU A 456 -3.67 -6.91 -6.86
C GLU A 456 -3.44 -5.70 -5.92
N PHE A 457 -2.19 -5.44 -5.50
CA PHE A 457 -1.81 -4.30 -4.66
C PHE A 457 -1.36 -3.11 -5.53
N GLY A 458 -2.34 -2.31 -5.93
CA GLY A 458 -2.22 -1.36 -7.05
C GLY A 458 -1.52 -0.05 -6.70
N ILE A 459 -1.63 0.38 -5.43
CA ILE A 459 -1.17 1.70 -5.01
C ILE A 459 -0.10 1.63 -3.93
N ALA A 460 0.56 2.76 -3.68
CA ALA A 460 1.47 2.91 -2.54
C ALA A 460 0.72 2.77 -1.20
N GLY A 461 1.40 2.24 -0.18
CA GLY A 461 0.86 2.14 1.18
C GLY A 461 0.78 3.49 1.89
N GLY A 462 -0.20 3.63 2.80
CA GLY A 462 -0.35 4.82 3.63
C GLY A 462 0.50 4.82 4.89
N LEU A 463 0.51 5.96 5.60
CA LEU A 463 1.16 6.11 6.91
C LEU A 463 0.21 6.73 7.93
N THR A 464 0.34 6.28 9.18
CA THR A 464 -0.38 6.85 10.33
C THR A 464 0.57 7.72 11.13
N CYS A 465 0.17 8.97 11.40
CA CYS A 465 0.86 9.83 12.34
C CYS A 465 0.09 9.92 13.65
N VAL A 466 0.74 9.64 14.77
CA VAL A 466 0.18 9.80 16.12
C VAL A 466 0.73 11.03 16.81
N LEU A 467 -0.10 11.65 17.64
CA LEU A 467 0.28 12.74 18.55
C LEU A 467 0.42 12.18 19.97
N ALA A 468 1.66 11.85 20.35
CA ALA A 468 2.00 11.23 21.63
C ALA A 468 2.98 12.10 22.44
N GLY A 469 2.94 11.97 23.77
CA GLY A 469 3.84 12.73 24.65
C GLY A 469 5.29 12.24 24.61
N GLU A 470 5.51 11.00 24.18
CA GLU A 470 6.82 10.36 24.04
C GLU A 470 6.72 9.16 23.09
N LEU A 471 7.85 8.76 22.50
CA LEU A 471 7.96 7.53 21.71
C LEU A 471 8.07 6.32 22.64
N SER A 472 6.98 5.95 23.31
CA SER A 472 6.92 4.73 24.09
C SER A 472 5.73 3.89 23.67
N ARG A 473 5.77 2.58 23.99
CA ARG A 473 4.62 1.69 23.79
C ARG A 473 3.36 2.26 24.45
N ALA A 474 3.48 2.80 25.65
CA ALA A 474 2.39 3.45 26.37
C ALA A 474 1.92 4.74 25.68
N GLY A 475 2.84 5.62 25.26
CA GLY A 475 2.52 6.88 24.61
C GLY A 475 1.82 6.71 23.27
N VAL A 476 2.33 5.82 22.42
CA VAL A 476 1.73 5.50 21.11
C VAL A 476 0.37 4.82 21.31
N TRP A 477 0.27 3.86 22.23
CA TRP A 477 -0.99 3.19 22.54
C TRP A 477 -2.07 4.16 23.02
N GLU A 478 -1.74 5.06 23.94
CA GLU A 478 -2.65 6.08 24.45
C GLU A 478 -3.16 7.01 23.34
N ALA A 479 -2.28 7.41 22.42
CA ALA A 479 -2.64 8.23 21.27
C ALA A 479 -3.61 7.49 20.33
N LEU A 480 -3.36 6.21 20.04
CA LEU A 480 -4.25 5.38 19.21
C LEU A 480 -5.61 5.15 19.89
N CYS A 481 -5.64 4.79 21.18
CA CYS A 481 -6.88 4.63 21.96
C CYS A 481 -7.70 5.93 21.98
N SER A 482 -7.02 7.07 22.10
CA SER A 482 -7.63 8.39 22.12
C SER A 482 -7.94 8.94 20.73
N ARG A 483 -7.61 8.20 19.65
CA ARG A 483 -7.75 8.63 18.25
C ARG A 483 -7.00 9.94 17.95
N ARG A 484 -5.97 10.26 18.72
CA ARG A 484 -5.08 11.42 18.49
C ARG A 484 -4.09 11.09 17.38
N CYS A 485 -4.62 10.81 16.20
CA CYS A 485 -3.86 10.41 15.04
C CYS A 485 -4.52 10.91 13.75
N TYR A 486 -3.76 10.89 12.66
CA TYR A 486 -4.24 11.16 11.32
C TYR A 486 -3.52 10.24 10.34
N GLY A 487 -4.13 10.02 9.17
CA GLY A 487 -3.57 9.17 8.13
C GLY A 487 -3.16 9.96 6.90
N THR A 488 -2.18 9.46 6.15
CA THR A 488 -1.78 9.98 4.84
C THR A 488 -1.66 8.85 3.81
N THR A 489 -1.61 9.20 2.53
CA THR A 489 -1.33 8.27 1.42
C THR A 489 0.13 7.80 1.34
N GLY A 490 0.94 8.06 2.37
CA GLY A 490 2.35 7.64 2.45
C GLY A 490 3.30 8.83 2.60
N ALA A 491 2.91 10.01 2.10
CA ALA A 491 3.65 11.24 2.34
C ALA A 491 3.60 11.68 3.81
N ARG A 492 4.72 12.16 4.35
CA ARG A 492 4.81 12.71 5.73
C ARG A 492 4.29 14.16 5.81
N ILE A 493 3.02 14.34 5.49
CA ILE A 493 2.32 15.63 5.52
C ILE A 493 2.09 16.07 6.98
N LEU A 494 2.36 17.34 7.30
CA LEU A 494 2.04 17.87 8.63
C LEU A 494 0.62 18.40 8.63
N LEU A 495 -0.23 17.86 9.50
CA LEU A 495 -1.61 18.28 9.66
C LEU A 495 -1.85 18.68 11.13
N ASP A 496 -2.25 19.93 11.33
CA ASP A 496 -2.67 20.49 12.61
C ASP A 496 -4.17 20.77 12.56
N VAL A 497 -4.93 20.23 13.51
CA VAL A 497 -6.38 20.41 13.58
C VAL A 497 -6.80 20.69 15.01
N GLN A 498 -7.52 21.79 15.19
CA GLN A 498 -8.19 22.14 16.44
C GLN A 498 -9.66 22.45 16.16
N ILE A 499 -10.57 21.78 16.86
CA ILE A 499 -12.02 21.94 16.71
C ILE A 499 -12.63 22.08 18.09
N ALA A 500 -13.37 23.17 18.31
CA ALA A 500 -13.90 23.54 19.63
C ALA A 500 -12.82 23.51 20.74
N GLY A 501 -11.60 23.95 20.41
CA GLY A 501 -10.45 23.96 21.31
C GLY A 501 -9.76 22.59 21.53
N ALA A 502 -10.32 21.49 21.03
CA ALA A 502 -9.79 20.14 21.18
C ALA A 502 -8.98 19.66 19.96
N LEU A 503 -8.07 18.73 20.18
CA LEU A 503 -7.31 18.04 19.11
C LEU A 503 -8.16 16.97 18.42
N MET A 504 -7.73 16.55 17.23
CA MET A 504 -8.28 15.40 16.50
C MET A 504 -8.51 14.17 17.41
N GLY A 505 -9.63 13.45 17.20
CA GLY A 505 -10.02 12.25 17.95
C GLY A 505 -10.84 12.49 19.22
N ALA A 506 -10.88 13.74 19.71
CA ALA A 506 -11.59 14.10 20.92
C ALA A 506 -13.13 14.04 20.76
N VAL A 507 -13.80 13.86 21.90
CA VAL A 507 -15.25 14.04 22.03
C VAL A 507 -15.48 15.24 22.94
N VAL A 508 -16.21 16.25 22.47
CA VAL A 508 -16.48 17.51 23.14
C VAL A 508 -17.99 17.68 23.31
N THR A 509 -18.41 18.12 24.49
CA THR A 509 -19.84 18.32 24.83
C THR A 509 -20.09 19.76 25.26
N ASP A 510 -21.35 20.20 25.21
CA ASP A 510 -21.83 21.45 25.79
C ASP A 510 -21.09 22.71 25.27
N VAL A 511 -20.84 22.76 23.95
CA VAL A 511 -20.18 23.90 23.31
C VAL A 511 -21.21 24.87 22.72
N ASP A 512 -20.97 26.17 22.85
CA ASP A 512 -21.82 27.22 22.27
C ASP A 512 -21.46 27.53 20.79
N SER A 513 -20.22 27.23 20.39
CA SER A 513 -19.67 27.41 19.04
C SER A 513 -18.70 26.30 18.69
N VAL A 514 -18.62 25.97 17.39
CA VAL A 514 -17.62 25.04 16.87
C VAL A 514 -16.60 25.85 16.07
N ASP A 515 -15.62 26.42 16.77
CA ASP A 515 -14.48 27.09 16.16
C ASP A 515 -13.51 26.05 15.58
N ILE A 516 -13.21 26.17 14.29
CA ILE A 516 -12.39 25.21 13.55
C ILE A 516 -11.15 25.92 13.01
N ARG A 517 -9.98 25.39 13.34
CA ARG A 517 -8.69 25.81 12.81
C ARG A 517 -7.95 24.61 12.26
N ALA A 518 -7.53 24.70 11.01
CA ALA A 518 -6.75 23.69 10.34
C ALA A 518 -5.54 24.33 9.65
N ARG A 519 -4.39 23.69 9.76
CA ARG A 519 -3.18 24.05 9.02
C ARG A 519 -2.55 22.78 8.45
N VAL A 520 -2.11 22.85 7.21
CA VAL A 520 -1.39 21.76 6.56
C VAL A 520 -0.08 22.28 5.95
N VAL A 521 0.98 21.49 6.07
CA VAL A 521 2.25 21.68 5.35
C VAL A 521 2.52 20.42 4.54
N GLY A 522 2.51 20.56 3.21
CA GLY A 522 2.67 19.47 2.26
C GLY A 522 4.13 19.07 2.01
N VAL A 523 4.31 17.89 1.42
CA VAL A 523 5.59 17.48 0.82
C VAL A 523 5.72 17.97 -0.62
N ALA A 524 4.58 18.30 -1.26
CA ALA A 524 4.47 18.97 -2.56
C ALA A 524 3.39 20.08 -2.47
N PRO A 525 3.24 20.92 -3.52
CA PRO A 525 2.24 21.99 -3.53
C PRO A 525 0.83 21.47 -3.23
N LEU A 526 0.06 22.26 -2.50
CA LEU A 526 -1.28 21.94 -2.04
C LEU A 526 -2.33 22.41 -3.04
N GLU A 527 -3.32 21.58 -3.30
CA GLU A 527 -4.49 21.91 -4.11
C GLU A 527 -5.63 22.42 -3.22
N ALA A 528 -5.89 21.76 -2.09
CA ALA A 528 -6.99 22.15 -1.20
C ALA A 528 -6.76 21.71 0.26
N LEU A 529 -7.36 22.49 1.18
CA LEU A 529 -7.59 22.12 2.57
C LEU A 529 -9.09 22.24 2.86
N GLN A 530 -9.71 21.15 3.29
CA GLN A 530 -11.15 20.96 3.39
C GLN A 530 -11.57 20.59 4.81
N VAL A 531 -12.68 21.16 5.26
CA VAL A 531 -13.34 20.81 6.53
C VAL A 531 -14.67 20.13 6.21
N TYR A 532 -14.87 18.95 6.79
CA TYR A 532 -16.09 18.16 6.66
C TYR A 532 -16.86 18.09 7.97
N ARG A 533 -18.19 18.06 7.86
CA ARG A 533 -19.12 17.67 8.92
C ARG A 533 -19.89 16.43 8.45
N GLY A 534 -19.53 15.26 8.95
CA GLY A 534 -19.96 13.98 8.38
C GLY A 534 -19.57 13.92 6.90
N ARG A 535 -20.55 13.76 5.99
CA ARG A 535 -20.32 13.77 4.53
C ARG A 535 -20.33 15.17 3.90
N GLN A 536 -20.75 16.20 4.65
CA GLN A 536 -20.91 17.54 4.10
C GLN A 536 -19.59 18.29 4.12
N LEU A 537 -19.13 18.78 2.96
CA LEU A 537 -18.07 19.78 2.90
C LEU A 537 -18.59 21.10 3.48
N LEU A 538 -18.01 21.54 4.59
CA LEU A 538 -18.40 22.74 5.33
C LEU A 538 -17.63 23.97 4.82
N ALA A 539 -16.33 23.82 4.60
CA ALA A 539 -15.46 24.88 4.13
C ALA A 539 -14.27 24.29 3.35
N GLU A 540 -13.75 25.07 2.42
CA GLU A 540 -12.56 24.75 1.63
C GLU A 540 -11.73 26.01 1.42
N VAL A 541 -10.41 25.86 1.43
CA VAL A 541 -9.46 26.86 0.96
C VAL A 541 -8.56 26.24 -0.11
N GLN A 542 -8.34 27.00 -1.17
CA GLN A 542 -7.41 26.70 -2.24
C GLN A 542 -6.34 27.81 -2.30
N PRO A 543 -5.15 27.54 -2.88
CA PRO A 543 -4.18 28.57 -3.20
C PRO A 543 -4.78 29.71 -4.03
N SER A 544 -4.18 30.89 -3.93
CA SER A 544 -4.65 32.08 -4.64
C SER A 544 -4.66 31.92 -6.17
N GLU A 545 -3.79 31.05 -6.66
CA GLU A 545 -3.57 30.69 -8.06
C GLU A 545 -4.79 30.02 -8.69
N PHE A 546 -5.69 29.45 -7.89
CA PHE A 546 -6.97 28.88 -8.36
C PHE A 546 -8.05 29.93 -8.61
N ARG A 547 -7.88 31.19 -8.17
CA ARG A 547 -8.95 32.21 -8.23
C ARG A 547 -9.21 32.78 -9.62
N ASP A 548 -8.22 32.80 -10.50
CA ASP A 548 -8.35 33.30 -11.88
C ASP A 548 -7.78 32.28 -12.86
N LEU A 549 -8.66 31.47 -13.43
CA LEU A 549 -8.30 30.39 -14.36
C LEU A 549 -8.65 30.72 -15.82
N GLY A 550 -9.32 31.85 -16.09
CA GLY A 550 -9.87 32.14 -17.43
C GLY A 550 -8.81 32.33 -18.51
N HIS A 551 -7.59 32.73 -18.10
CA HIS A 551 -6.45 32.89 -18.98
C HIS A 551 -5.66 31.58 -19.19
N SER A 552 -5.80 30.60 -18.30
CA SER A 552 -5.01 29.37 -18.35
C SER A 552 -5.33 28.52 -19.57
N ASN A 553 -4.26 28.09 -20.23
CA ASN A 553 -4.27 27.08 -21.29
C ASN A 553 -4.08 25.66 -20.74
N ARG A 554 -3.96 25.51 -19.42
CA ARG A 554 -3.75 24.24 -18.73
C ARG A 554 -5.09 23.62 -18.37
N VAL A 555 -5.28 22.36 -18.73
CA VAL A 555 -6.48 21.58 -18.44
C VAL A 555 -6.06 20.32 -17.72
N ARG A 556 -6.62 20.07 -16.54
CA ARG A 556 -6.39 18.85 -15.76
C ARG A 556 -7.60 17.94 -15.86
N LEU A 557 -7.33 16.67 -16.15
CA LEU A 557 -8.29 15.59 -16.17
C LEU A 557 -7.89 14.58 -15.09
N MET A 558 -8.67 14.49 -14.01
CA MET A 558 -8.49 13.50 -12.97
C MET A 558 -9.62 12.49 -13.04
N TRP A 559 -9.31 11.20 -13.00
CA TRP A 559 -10.28 10.13 -12.82
C TRP A 559 -9.98 9.38 -11.52
N SER A 560 -11.01 8.81 -10.90
CA SER A 560 -10.88 8.23 -9.57
C SER A 560 -11.94 7.16 -9.32
N GLY A 561 -11.85 6.53 -8.16
CA GLY A 561 -12.89 5.65 -7.64
C GLY A 561 -12.63 4.17 -7.90
N SER A 562 -13.62 3.35 -7.58
CA SER A 562 -13.52 1.90 -7.68
C SER A 562 -14.83 1.26 -8.13
N ARG A 563 -14.78 0.06 -8.71
CA ARG A 563 -15.97 -0.63 -9.23
C ARG A 563 -16.93 -1.11 -8.12
N MET A 564 -16.39 -1.55 -6.98
CA MET A 564 -17.13 -2.21 -5.89
C MET A 564 -16.28 -2.32 -4.61
N ARG A 565 -16.90 -2.62 -3.45
CA ARG A 565 -16.23 -2.61 -2.12
C ARG A 565 -15.25 -3.77 -1.88
N GLY A 566 -15.38 -4.88 -2.62
CA GLY A 566 -14.66 -6.12 -2.36
C GLY A 566 -13.58 -6.46 -3.40
N ARG A 567 -13.23 -7.76 -3.51
CA ARG A 567 -12.34 -8.23 -4.58
C ARG A 567 -12.92 -7.90 -5.96
N GLY A 568 -12.09 -7.41 -6.87
CA GLY A 568 -12.53 -6.93 -8.19
C GLY A 568 -12.96 -5.46 -8.21
N ARG A 569 -12.42 -4.64 -7.31
CA ARG A 569 -12.67 -3.18 -7.21
C ARG A 569 -11.94 -2.34 -8.25
N ARG A 570 -10.89 -2.89 -8.88
CA ARG A 570 -10.09 -2.18 -9.89
C ARG A 570 -10.94 -1.68 -11.06
N VAL A 571 -10.62 -0.48 -11.51
CA VAL A 571 -11.16 0.12 -12.73
C VAL A 571 -10.00 0.26 -13.72
N ASP A 572 -10.22 -0.17 -14.96
CA ASP A 572 -9.30 0.09 -16.06
C ASP A 572 -9.74 1.38 -16.77
N TRP A 573 -8.86 2.38 -16.76
CA TRP A 573 -9.07 3.68 -17.41
C TRP A 573 -8.27 3.83 -18.70
N SER A 574 -7.51 2.80 -19.10
CA SER A 574 -6.63 2.85 -20.26
C SER A 574 -7.39 3.34 -21.50
N GLY A 575 -6.76 4.25 -22.24
CA GLY A 575 -7.50 5.06 -23.19
C GLY A 575 -6.69 6.09 -23.95
N VAL A 576 -7.40 7.03 -24.56
CA VAL A 576 -6.86 8.15 -25.32
C VAL A 576 -7.62 9.42 -24.99
N ILE A 577 -6.91 10.51 -24.71
CA ILE A 577 -7.46 11.87 -24.69
C ILE A 577 -7.22 12.49 -26.06
N ARG A 578 -8.27 13.00 -26.70
CA ARG A 578 -8.18 13.64 -28.02
C ARG A 578 -8.61 15.09 -27.97
N THR A 579 -7.94 15.95 -28.72
CA THR A 579 -8.36 17.34 -28.91
C THR A 579 -8.77 17.59 -30.36
N THR A 580 -9.76 18.47 -30.55
CA THR A 580 -10.15 18.99 -31.86
C THR A 580 -9.98 20.50 -31.85
N GLN A 581 -9.32 21.06 -32.87
CA GLN A 581 -9.01 22.51 -33.02
C GLN A 581 -7.96 23.08 -32.06
N ALA A 582 -7.70 22.45 -30.91
CA ALA A 582 -6.55 22.76 -30.06
C ALA A 582 -5.41 21.75 -30.30
N THR A 583 -4.18 22.25 -30.20
CA THR A 583 -2.94 21.46 -30.25
C THR A 583 -2.44 21.20 -28.84
N ILE A 584 -2.07 19.96 -28.55
CA ILE A 584 -1.43 19.57 -27.29
C ILE A 584 0.06 19.93 -27.38
N LEU A 585 0.50 20.85 -26.53
CA LEU A 585 1.89 21.29 -26.44
C LEU A 585 2.68 20.45 -25.44
N GLU A 586 2.03 20.04 -24.34
CA GLU A 586 2.60 19.23 -23.27
C GLU A 586 1.51 18.34 -22.66
N ALA A 587 1.90 17.14 -22.21
CA ALA A 587 1.05 16.24 -21.45
C ALA A 587 1.87 15.65 -20.29
N THR A 588 1.39 15.80 -19.07
CA THR A 588 2.06 15.35 -17.85
C THR A 588 1.14 14.40 -17.08
N ALA A 589 1.70 13.27 -16.66
CA ALA A 589 1.05 12.32 -15.77
C ALA A 589 0.94 12.89 -14.34
N VAL A 590 -0.18 12.64 -13.67
CA VAL A 590 -0.49 13.10 -12.31
C VAL A 590 -0.97 11.89 -11.51
N SER A 591 -0.37 11.65 -10.34
CA SER A 591 -0.79 10.64 -9.36
C SER A 591 -0.70 9.16 -9.75
N PHE A 592 -0.11 8.84 -10.92
CA PHE A 592 0.11 7.45 -11.33
C PHE A 592 0.97 6.67 -10.36
N ASP A 593 0.50 5.50 -9.96
CA ASP A 593 1.13 4.70 -8.92
C ASP A 593 2.47 4.10 -9.36
N SER A 594 2.53 3.55 -10.58
CA SER A 594 3.62 2.67 -10.99
C SER A 594 4.20 3.02 -12.36
N ALA A 595 5.44 2.60 -12.60
CA ALA A 595 6.07 2.66 -13.92
C ALA A 595 5.39 1.80 -15.00
N ALA A 596 4.40 0.96 -14.64
CA ALA A 596 3.56 0.25 -15.60
C ALA A 596 2.37 1.09 -16.10
N ASP A 597 2.09 2.21 -15.43
CA ASP A 597 1.01 3.14 -15.76
C ASP A 597 1.60 4.46 -16.29
N GLY A 598 0.76 5.28 -16.91
CA GLY A 598 1.14 6.59 -17.43
C GLY A 598 0.89 6.78 -18.92
N ILE A 599 1.49 7.84 -19.46
CA ILE A 599 1.38 8.21 -20.87
C ILE A 599 2.21 7.25 -21.72
N THR A 600 1.57 6.61 -22.70
CA THR A 600 2.21 5.64 -23.60
C THR A 600 2.56 6.23 -24.97
N ALA A 601 1.85 7.27 -25.41
CA ALA A 601 2.17 8.02 -26.61
C ALA A 601 1.58 9.44 -26.56
N THR A 602 2.29 10.39 -27.16
CA THR A 602 1.85 11.79 -27.31
C THR A 602 1.96 12.22 -28.76
N GLU A 603 0.86 12.73 -29.31
CA GLU A 603 0.72 13.31 -30.63
C GLU A 603 0.11 14.72 -30.50
N PRO A 604 0.19 15.59 -31.53
CA PRO A 604 -0.33 16.96 -31.45
C PRO A 604 -1.82 17.10 -31.10
N GLN A 605 -2.62 16.03 -31.26
CA GLN A 605 -4.06 16.02 -30.95
C GLN A 605 -4.50 14.78 -30.17
N ALA A 606 -3.57 13.97 -29.66
CA ALA A 606 -3.89 12.74 -28.94
C ALA A 606 -2.85 12.39 -27.89
N VAL A 607 -3.29 11.94 -26.72
CA VAL A 607 -2.45 11.38 -25.66
C VAL A 607 -3.02 10.02 -25.30
N ALA A 608 -2.27 8.95 -25.58
CA ALA A 608 -2.63 7.58 -25.18
C ALA A 608 -2.03 7.27 -23.81
N PHE A 609 -2.76 6.53 -22.98
CA PHE A 609 -2.34 6.25 -21.60
C PHE A 609 -2.86 4.89 -21.11
N GLN A 610 -2.19 4.36 -20.08
CA GLN A 610 -2.59 3.18 -19.31
C GLN A 610 -2.74 3.59 -17.85
N SER A 611 -3.85 3.22 -17.22
CA SER A 611 -4.17 3.63 -15.85
C SER A 611 -5.14 2.65 -15.20
N GLN A 612 -4.97 2.42 -13.90
CA GLN A 612 -5.93 1.69 -13.09
C GLN A 612 -6.13 2.38 -11.76
N THR A 613 -7.37 2.46 -11.28
CA THR A 613 -7.67 2.99 -9.94
C THR A 613 -8.32 1.93 -9.04
N THR A 614 -8.12 2.10 -7.74
CA THR A 614 -8.71 1.34 -6.63
C THR A 614 -9.27 2.25 -5.52
N GLY A 615 -9.95 3.33 -5.90
CA GLY A 615 -10.50 4.32 -4.97
C GLY A 615 -9.61 5.55 -4.81
N ASP A 616 -8.33 5.42 -5.13
CA ASP A 616 -7.38 6.49 -5.44
C ASP A 616 -7.79 7.27 -6.72
N CYS A 617 -6.92 8.20 -7.12
CA CYS A 617 -7.08 9.02 -8.30
C CYS A 617 -5.81 9.07 -9.16
N ASP A 618 -6.02 9.11 -10.46
CA ASP A 618 -5.01 9.26 -11.51
C ASP A 618 -5.42 10.43 -12.39
N GLY A 619 -4.49 11.02 -13.13
CA GLY A 619 -4.87 12.03 -14.10
C GLY A 619 -3.80 12.45 -15.07
N ILE A 620 -4.23 13.19 -16.10
CA ILE A 620 -3.32 13.82 -17.06
C ILE A 620 -3.62 15.30 -17.11
N GLU A 621 -2.54 16.06 -17.12
CA GLU A 621 -2.56 17.49 -17.31
C GLU A 621 -2.03 17.87 -18.68
N LEU A 622 -2.82 18.66 -19.41
CA LEU A 622 -2.54 19.09 -20.76
C LEU A 622 -2.25 20.60 -20.80
N VAL A 623 -1.19 20.98 -21.51
CA VAL A 623 -0.98 22.37 -21.93
C VAL A 623 -1.40 22.49 -23.39
N LEU A 624 -2.40 23.33 -23.67
CA LEU A 624 -2.95 23.54 -25.02
C LEU A 624 -2.43 24.85 -25.63
N ASP A 625 -2.43 24.97 -26.96
CA ASP A 625 -2.14 26.24 -27.65
C ASP A 625 -3.21 27.30 -27.36
N ASP A 626 -4.48 26.90 -27.33
CA ASP A 626 -5.59 27.69 -26.78
C ASP A 626 -6.59 26.80 -26.04
N GLY A 627 -6.51 26.81 -24.70
CA GLY A 627 -7.37 25.99 -23.83
C GLY A 627 -8.84 26.43 -23.78
N ARG A 628 -9.28 27.34 -24.65
CA ARG A 628 -10.66 27.83 -24.75
C ARG A 628 -11.34 27.43 -26.07
N VAL A 629 -10.59 26.89 -27.03
CA VAL A 629 -11.10 26.63 -28.37
C VAL A 629 -11.11 25.14 -28.65
N GLY A 630 -12.25 24.66 -29.14
CA GLY A 630 -12.38 23.28 -29.61
C GLY A 630 -12.94 22.33 -28.57
N ARG A 631 -12.67 21.04 -28.78
CA ARG A 631 -13.24 19.96 -27.97
C ARG A 631 -12.15 19.05 -27.42
N LEU A 632 -12.41 18.49 -26.26
CA LEU A 632 -11.65 17.41 -25.67
C LEU A 632 -12.55 16.17 -25.56
N ALA A 633 -12.07 15.03 -26.06
CA ALA A 633 -12.72 13.72 -25.87
C ALA A 633 -11.84 12.84 -24.98
N PHE A 634 -12.38 12.39 -23.85
CA PHE A 634 -11.78 11.38 -22.99
C PHE A 634 -12.38 10.03 -23.38
N GLU A 635 -11.60 9.18 -24.05
CA GLU A 635 -12.00 7.83 -24.49
C GLU A 635 -11.27 6.80 -23.64
N SER A 636 -11.96 6.11 -22.73
CA SER A 636 -11.36 5.10 -21.85
C SER A 636 -12.11 3.77 -21.88
N ALA A 637 -11.48 2.72 -21.37
CA ALA A 637 -12.14 1.43 -21.12
C ALA A 637 -13.36 1.54 -20.17
N ALA A 638 -13.38 2.52 -19.27
CA ALA A 638 -14.51 2.80 -18.38
C ALA A 638 -15.67 3.54 -19.08
N GLY A 639 -15.39 4.27 -20.16
CA GLY A 639 -16.39 4.99 -20.95
C GLY A 639 -15.84 6.25 -21.62
N THR A 640 -16.72 6.99 -22.31
CA THR A 640 -16.35 8.15 -23.12
C THR A 640 -17.09 9.41 -22.69
N THR A 641 -16.36 10.53 -22.58
CA THR A 641 -16.91 11.87 -22.31
C THR A 641 -16.35 12.88 -23.30
N GLU A 642 -17.21 13.71 -23.89
CA GLU A 642 -16.82 14.85 -24.72
C GLU A 642 -17.08 16.17 -23.98
N ILE A 643 -16.16 17.11 -24.12
CA ILE A 643 -16.14 18.38 -23.40
C ILE A 643 -15.85 19.51 -24.38
N ASP A 644 -16.66 20.57 -24.33
CA ASP A 644 -16.37 21.83 -25.03
C ASP A 644 -15.42 22.67 -24.17
N LEU A 645 -14.23 22.97 -24.68
CA LEU A 645 -13.21 23.73 -23.96
C LEU A 645 -13.68 25.17 -23.66
N ALA A 646 -14.58 25.73 -24.48
CA ALA A 646 -15.16 27.04 -24.23
C ALA A 646 -16.10 27.05 -23.01
N GLY A 647 -16.63 25.87 -22.64
CA GLY A 647 -17.52 25.69 -21.49
C GLY A 647 -16.81 25.49 -20.15
N LEU A 648 -15.48 25.28 -20.14
CA LEU A 648 -14.72 25.14 -18.90
C LEU A 648 -14.59 26.49 -18.18
N GLY A 649 -15.32 26.62 -17.07
CA GLY A 649 -15.30 27.80 -16.20
C GLY A 649 -14.29 27.68 -15.06
N HIS A 650 -14.57 28.40 -13.96
CA HIS A 650 -13.82 28.28 -12.69
C HIS A 650 -14.11 26.94 -12.01
N GLU A 651 -15.39 26.55 -11.95
CA GLU A 651 -15.80 25.29 -11.33
C GLU A 651 -15.44 24.08 -12.20
N PRO A 652 -14.96 22.98 -11.60
CA PRO A 652 -14.68 21.74 -12.31
C PRO A 652 -15.97 21.11 -12.87
N LEU A 653 -15.87 20.53 -14.06
CA LEU A 653 -16.91 19.65 -14.60
C LEU A 653 -16.69 18.24 -14.04
N ARG A 654 -17.76 17.63 -13.53
CA ARG A 654 -17.74 16.28 -12.95
C ARG A 654 -18.66 15.36 -13.73
N PHE A 655 -18.15 14.19 -14.09
CA PHE A 655 -18.86 13.17 -14.85
C PHE A 655 -18.85 11.87 -14.05
N ASP A 656 -20.04 11.36 -13.74
CA ASP A 656 -20.24 10.12 -12.99
C ASP A 656 -20.15 8.89 -13.92
N TYR A 657 -19.31 7.93 -13.56
CA TYR A 657 -19.11 6.65 -14.23
C TYR A 657 -19.67 5.47 -13.41
N GLY A 658 -20.37 5.76 -12.30
CA GLY A 658 -21.01 4.78 -11.43
C GLY A 658 -20.07 4.19 -10.39
N GLY A 659 -20.25 2.90 -10.08
CA GLY A 659 -19.42 2.20 -9.09
C GLY A 659 -19.45 2.86 -7.71
N LEU A 660 -18.28 2.92 -7.07
CA LEU A 660 -18.01 3.65 -5.84
C LEU A 660 -17.15 4.86 -6.20
N ASP A 661 -17.83 5.99 -6.36
CA ASP A 661 -17.22 7.28 -6.67
C ASP A 661 -16.36 7.24 -7.95
N MET A 662 -16.72 6.38 -8.93
CA MET A 662 -16.07 6.42 -10.24
C MET A 662 -16.46 7.70 -10.94
N GLN A 663 -15.50 8.59 -11.15
CA GLN A 663 -15.75 9.88 -11.77
C GLN A 663 -14.58 10.35 -12.60
N LEU A 664 -14.88 11.18 -13.59
CA LEU A 664 -13.94 12.04 -14.29
C LEU A 664 -14.20 13.49 -13.87
N VAL A 665 -13.16 14.20 -13.45
CA VAL A 665 -13.16 15.61 -13.10
C VAL A 665 -12.27 16.34 -14.10
N VAL A 666 -12.84 17.32 -14.81
CA VAL A 666 -12.10 18.13 -15.78
C VAL A 666 -12.21 19.60 -15.41
N GLN A 667 -11.05 20.25 -15.29
CA GLN A 667 -10.98 21.65 -14.88
C GLN A 667 -9.89 22.40 -15.62
N ARG A 668 -10.05 23.72 -15.73
CA ARG A 668 -8.90 24.60 -15.96
C ARG A 668 -7.99 24.51 -14.75
N TYR A 669 -6.68 24.51 -14.98
CA TYR A 669 -5.70 24.38 -13.91
C TYR A 669 -4.76 25.59 -13.89
N PRO A 670 -4.25 26.04 -12.73
CA PRO A 670 -3.27 27.11 -12.69
C PRO A 670 -2.02 26.78 -13.51
N GLU A 671 -1.36 27.80 -14.07
CA GLU A 671 -0.08 27.61 -14.77
C GLU A 671 1.02 27.14 -13.82
N ARG A 672 0.93 27.51 -12.54
CA ARG A 672 1.86 27.12 -11.49
C ARG A 672 1.14 27.13 -10.13
N VAL A 673 1.41 26.12 -9.31
CA VAL A 673 0.98 26.06 -7.91
C VAL A 673 2.23 25.88 -7.05
N GLU A 674 2.46 26.78 -6.10
CA GLU A 674 3.66 26.75 -5.26
C GLU A 674 3.36 26.67 -3.76
N ALA A 675 2.11 26.85 -3.36
CA ALA A 675 1.72 26.88 -1.95
C ALA A 675 1.97 25.53 -1.27
N LEU A 676 2.99 25.47 -0.40
CA LEU A 676 3.29 24.30 0.43
C LEU A 676 2.56 24.32 1.78
N GLU A 677 1.92 25.45 2.11
CA GLU A 677 1.17 25.62 3.33
C GLU A 677 -0.20 26.25 3.04
N LEU A 678 -1.24 25.71 3.68
CA LEU A 678 -2.58 26.30 3.71
C LEU A 678 -3.09 26.33 5.15
N THR A 679 -3.83 27.38 5.48
CA THR A 679 -4.55 27.52 6.74
C THR A 679 -6.02 27.82 6.45
N LEU A 680 -6.91 27.19 7.20
CA LEU A 680 -8.36 27.37 7.13
C LEU A 680 -8.90 27.63 8.54
N GLU A 681 -9.61 28.75 8.68
CA GLU A 681 -10.37 29.07 9.88
C GLU A 681 -11.84 29.26 9.52
N THR A 682 -12.73 28.59 10.25
CA THR A 682 -14.18 28.72 10.07
C THR A 682 -14.90 28.46 11.39
N VAL A 683 -16.19 28.79 11.45
CA VAL A 683 -17.04 28.55 12.61
C VAL A 683 -18.33 27.89 12.16
N ASP A 684 -18.72 26.81 12.84
CA ASP A 684 -20.04 26.18 12.69
C ASP A 684 -20.85 26.35 13.98
N GLN A 685 -22.16 26.11 13.88
CA GLN A 685 -23.01 25.98 15.05
C GLN A 685 -22.97 24.54 15.58
N PRO A 686 -23.07 24.33 16.91
CA PRO A 686 -23.15 22.99 17.48
C PRO A 686 -24.35 22.23 16.90
N PRO A 687 -24.26 20.90 16.74
CA PRO A 687 -25.44 20.12 16.38
C PRO A 687 -26.48 20.25 17.49
N GLY A 688 -27.74 20.59 17.15
CA GLY A 688 -28.80 20.80 18.15
C GLY A 688 -29.04 19.57 19.03
N GLU A 689 -29.72 18.54 18.50
CA GLU A 689 -29.78 17.23 19.17
C GLU A 689 -28.82 16.26 18.46
N GLY A 690 -28.03 15.52 19.25
CA GLY A 690 -27.15 14.46 18.76
C GLY A 690 -25.68 14.84 18.70
N GLN A 691 -24.92 14.11 17.89
CA GLN A 691 -23.47 14.25 17.75
C GLN A 691 -23.12 14.50 16.28
N ALA A 692 -22.19 15.41 16.02
CA ALA A 692 -21.61 15.66 14.70
C ALA A 692 -20.11 15.37 14.72
N ALA A 693 -19.63 14.70 13.69
CA ALA A 693 -18.21 14.43 13.47
C ALA A 693 -17.63 15.46 12.51
N TYR A 694 -16.55 16.13 12.91
CA TYR A 694 -15.83 17.08 12.09
C TYR A 694 -14.43 16.57 11.81
N PHE A 695 -14.00 16.55 10.55
CA PHE A 695 -12.63 16.17 10.20
C PHE A 695 -12.09 17.04 9.06
N VAL A 696 -10.78 17.00 8.87
CA VAL A 696 -10.06 17.79 7.89
C VAL A 696 -9.42 16.86 6.87
N LYS A 697 -9.50 17.25 5.60
CA LYS A 697 -8.80 16.59 4.48
C LYS A 697 -7.89 17.60 3.78
N ALA A 698 -6.66 17.19 3.49
CA ALA A 698 -5.76 17.95 2.64
C ALA A 698 -5.48 17.17 1.36
N ILE A 699 -5.30 17.89 0.25
CA ILE A 699 -5.04 17.35 -1.08
C ILE A 699 -3.85 18.10 -1.67
N GLN A 700 -2.84 17.39 -2.12
CA GLN A 700 -1.70 17.92 -2.86
C GLN A 700 -1.89 17.80 -4.37
N CYS A 701 -1.15 18.61 -5.12
CA CYS A 701 -1.19 18.63 -6.59
C CYS A 701 -0.69 17.33 -7.24
N ASP A 702 0.07 16.51 -6.51
CA ASP A 702 0.55 15.17 -6.88
C ASP A 702 -0.43 14.05 -6.50
N GLY A 703 -1.58 14.38 -5.89
CA GLY A 703 -2.62 13.44 -5.47
C GLY A 703 -2.44 12.87 -4.06
N GLU A 704 -1.32 13.16 -3.40
CA GLU A 704 -1.14 12.79 -2.00
C GLU A 704 -2.17 13.50 -1.11
N MET A 705 -2.69 12.78 -0.13
CA MET A 705 -3.77 13.22 0.74
C MET A 705 -3.46 12.97 2.22
N ALA A 706 -4.11 13.75 3.08
CA ALA A 706 -4.12 13.53 4.53
C ALA A 706 -5.53 13.68 5.11
N TRP A 707 -5.86 12.87 6.11
CA TRP A 707 -7.15 12.86 6.81
C TRP A 707 -6.95 12.90 8.32
N SER A 708 -7.47 13.92 8.98
CA SER A 708 -7.49 13.95 10.44
C SER A 708 -8.46 12.93 11.01
N SER A 709 -8.17 12.38 12.18
CA SER A 709 -9.25 11.75 12.97
C SER A 709 -10.35 12.78 13.26
N PRO A 710 -11.63 12.39 13.22
CA PRO A 710 -12.72 13.30 13.54
C PRO A 710 -12.67 13.79 14.99
N VAL A 711 -13.10 15.04 15.19
CA VAL A 711 -13.54 15.55 16.49
C VAL A 711 -15.06 15.47 16.54
N TYR A 712 -15.56 14.86 17.60
CA TYR A 712 -16.99 14.63 17.78
C TYR A 712 -17.55 15.67 18.73
N VAL A 713 -18.53 16.45 18.26
CA VAL A 713 -19.17 17.51 19.04
C VAL A 713 -20.63 17.12 19.29
N SER A 714 -21.08 17.21 20.53
CA SER A 714 -22.51 17.12 20.88
C SER A 714 -22.99 18.43 21.49
N GLY A 715 -24.21 18.85 21.11
CA GLY A 715 -24.88 20.03 21.65
C GLY A 715 -25.63 19.80 22.95
#